data_AF-A0A067TB39-F1
#
_entry.id   AF-A0A067TB39-F1
#
_cell.length_a   1.000
_cell.length_b   1.000
_cell.length_c   1.000
_cell.angle_alpha   90.00
_cell.angle_beta   90.00
_cell.angle_gamma   90.00
#
_symmetry.space_group_name_H-M   'P 1'
#
loop_
_entity.id
_entity.type
_entity.pdbx_description
1 polymer ?
#
loop_
_entity_poly.entity_id
_entity_poly.type
_entity_poly.pdbx_seq_one_letter_code
_entity_poly.pdbx_strand_id
1 'polypeptide(L)'
;MPTRTSVLFVTLASIGLASAQTFQRLGACPTLGCVFPPDQTDFLAGQLFDIRLEVHAPVNGSEASKGGVADEKFSFCIQSGNGACQDVTKFFGIKDSVLEKWSFSYFEDLFAKDAGTPSVVNVASKAYRALHLSKPGTYTAKLTYNGGSTTAATWVVRQPATVRKAKNVLFFIGDGMTQAMITAARLIAHKSINGKYQTLMQMDQMDNLGHQMTHSIDSFITDSANSATALYTGKKSTVNALNVYADSSKNSFDDPKVETIAELFRRRIGGALGIVSTAFIADATPAALCAHTRDRNQYQGVITEYLNSATTVNATFAWPTSCEGPDVIFGGGAEQFIAGPGSPNGTDYYKAFQAKGYNVIYNNTQLQAAGTKDKTLGIFSISNMAKWIERNVLKDNLKGQKNSPTGDGTDATDQPGLKEMTLKAIDILQTRTKKNEGWFMMSEAASIDKMMHVLDYDRALGELLELDDTIRASIAHLKKIGEYENTLIVITADHGHGFDVFGGADTKYLAAQTTDRKKRGAVGVYTNSGQSGYTVAEDSLPNNQTLAIGAQGPNFPVQWNPRYAFAAGFGANPDHRETYTLNLNGPRVPAVSSPDGIIVNPADNANGFTVQGTLDTTESQGVHSLTDVSVFANGPGSEAFRGVYNSVDIFFKIADALALGRTN
;
A
#
# COMPACT_ATOMS: atom_id res chain seq x y z
N MET A 1 56.80 28.01 11.81
CA MET A 1 57.48 28.11 10.49
C MET A 1 57.86 26.71 10.03
N PRO A 2 57.83 26.33 8.74
CA PRO A 2 57.36 27.07 7.55
C PRO A 2 56.38 26.29 6.63
N THR A 3 55.59 27.09 5.90
CA THR A 3 54.99 26.96 4.56
C THR A 3 54.99 25.61 3.81
N ARG A 4 53.80 25.21 3.34
CA ARG A 4 53.65 24.47 2.07
C ARG A 4 52.60 25.13 1.16
N THR A 5 53.06 25.34 -0.05
CA THR A 5 52.49 25.96 -1.23
C THR A 5 51.25 25.22 -1.74
N SER A 6 50.17 25.95 -2.00
CA SER A 6 48.98 25.46 -2.71
C SER A 6 49.21 25.52 -4.22
N VAL A 7 49.13 24.37 -4.90
CA VAL A 7 49.02 24.27 -6.35
C VAL A 7 47.54 24.11 -6.68
N LEU A 8 46.97 25.11 -7.34
CA LEU A 8 45.59 25.12 -7.82
C LEU A 8 45.50 24.23 -9.08
N PHE A 9 44.86 23.07 -8.98
CA PHE A 9 44.38 22.34 -10.15
C PHE A 9 42.97 22.82 -10.47
N VAL A 10 42.82 23.56 -11.57
CA VAL A 10 41.53 23.91 -12.16
C VAL A 10 41.03 22.67 -12.90
N THR A 11 40.22 21.85 -12.23
CA THR A 11 39.38 20.85 -12.91
C THR A 11 38.19 21.58 -13.53
N LEU A 12 38.15 21.62 -14.87
CA LEU A 12 36.94 21.98 -15.62
C LEU A 12 35.80 21.09 -15.14
N ALA A 13 34.81 21.70 -14.48
CA ALA A 13 33.53 21.06 -14.23
C ALA A 13 32.85 20.83 -15.59
N SER A 14 32.78 19.57 -16.02
CA SER A 14 31.87 19.13 -17.06
C SER A 14 30.45 19.47 -16.62
N ILE A 15 29.80 20.31 -17.40
CA ILE A 15 28.42 20.77 -17.24
C ILE A 15 27.53 19.54 -17.04
N GLY A 16 26.95 19.41 -15.85
CA GLY A 16 26.00 18.36 -15.54
C GLY A 16 24.78 18.50 -16.44
N LEU A 17 24.47 17.42 -17.15
CA LEU A 17 23.13 17.19 -17.70
C LEU A 17 22.18 17.20 -16.49
N ALA A 18 21.42 18.28 -16.34
CA ALA A 18 20.28 18.31 -15.46
C ALA A 18 19.23 17.37 -16.06
N SER A 19 19.28 16.09 -15.73
CA SER A 19 18.20 15.16 -16.00
C SER A 19 16.98 15.66 -15.21
N ALA A 20 15.92 16.00 -15.92
CA ALA A 20 14.66 16.41 -15.30
C ALA A 20 14.17 15.29 -14.38
N GLN A 21 14.11 15.56 -13.07
CA GLN A 21 13.72 14.57 -12.07
C GLN A 21 12.22 14.25 -12.09
N THR A 22 11.37 15.21 -12.51
CA THR A 22 9.91 15.08 -12.46
C THR A 22 9.35 14.20 -13.57
N PHE A 23 10.00 14.19 -14.75
CA PHE A 23 9.59 13.35 -15.87
C PHE A 23 10.76 12.51 -16.34
N GLN A 24 10.80 11.28 -15.85
CA GLN A 24 11.80 10.32 -16.24
C GLN A 24 11.28 9.49 -17.39
N ARG A 25 12.16 9.14 -18.33
CA ARG A 25 11.83 8.20 -19.41
C ARG A 25 11.27 6.89 -18.88
N LEU A 26 11.93 6.32 -17.86
CA LEU A 26 11.50 5.14 -17.12
C LEU A 26 12.30 5.03 -15.81
N GLY A 27 11.63 4.85 -14.68
CA GLY A 27 12.21 5.02 -13.33
C GLY A 27 13.49 4.22 -13.03
N ALA A 28 13.52 2.95 -13.43
CA ALA A 28 14.67 2.08 -13.21
C ALA A 28 15.61 1.98 -14.43
N CYS A 29 15.58 2.98 -15.32
CA CYS A 29 16.40 3.03 -16.54
C CYS A 29 17.25 4.31 -16.61
N PRO A 30 18.36 4.38 -15.84
CA PRO A 30 19.18 5.59 -15.72
C PRO A 30 20.01 5.93 -16.97
N THR A 31 20.10 5.01 -17.92
CA THR A 31 20.84 5.19 -19.19
C THR A 31 20.00 4.66 -20.35
N LEU A 32 20.51 4.70 -21.58
CA LEU A 32 19.81 4.14 -22.74
C LEU A 32 19.67 2.60 -22.72
N GLY A 33 20.34 1.89 -21.81
CA GLY A 33 20.15 0.46 -21.59
C GLY A 33 19.51 0.22 -20.23
N CYS A 34 18.35 -0.44 -20.20
CA CYS A 34 17.62 -0.78 -18.98
C CYS A 34 17.84 -2.25 -18.62
N VAL A 35 18.04 -2.53 -17.33
CA VAL A 35 18.07 -3.88 -16.78
C VAL A 35 17.06 -3.94 -15.64
N PHE A 36 16.05 -4.79 -15.78
CA PHE A 36 15.12 -5.13 -14.72
C PHE A 36 15.37 -6.58 -14.29
N PRO A 37 15.48 -6.88 -12.99
CA PRO A 37 15.48 -5.95 -11.86
C PRO A 37 16.68 -4.98 -11.85
N PRO A 38 16.51 -3.74 -11.36
CA PRO A 38 17.53 -2.70 -11.41
C PRO A 38 18.73 -2.99 -10.48
N ASP A 39 19.72 -2.11 -10.53
CA ASP A 39 20.87 -2.13 -9.60
C ASP A 39 20.40 -2.08 -8.14
N GLN A 40 21.23 -2.61 -7.24
CA GLN A 40 20.95 -2.72 -5.79
C GLN A 40 19.67 -3.50 -5.45
N THR A 41 19.36 -4.52 -6.24
CA THR A 41 18.24 -5.43 -5.94
C THR A 41 18.70 -6.60 -5.08
N ASP A 42 18.09 -6.73 -3.91
CA ASP A 42 18.29 -7.89 -3.04
C ASP A 42 17.30 -9.00 -3.37
N PHE A 43 17.69 -10.26 -3.27
CA PHE A 43 16.86 -11.44 -3.51
C PHE A 43 16.90 -12.38 -2.32
N LEU A 44 15.78 -13.08 -2.10
CA LEU A 44 15.79 -14.27 -1.28
C LEU A 44 16.20 -15.47 -2.14
N ALA A 45 17.00 -16.37 -1.59
CA ALA A 45 17.44 -17.57 -2.30
C ALA A 45 16.25 -18.36 -2.87
N GLY A 46 16.23 -18.54 -4.18
CA GLY A 46 15.19 -19.27 -4.90
C GLY A 46 13.83 -18.55 -5.02
N GLN A 47 13.79 -17.24 -4.79
CA GLN A 47 12.67 -16.37 -5.18
C GLN A 47 12.61 -16.27 -6.71
N LEU A 48 11.41 -16.37 -7.29
CA LEU A 48 11.21 -16.24 -8.72
C LEU A 48 11.12 -14.76 -9.14
N PHE A 49 11.68 -14.44 -10.30
CA PHE A 49 11.62 -13.13 -10.94
C PHE A 49 11.79 -13.24 -12.45
N ASP A 50 11.28 -12.25 -13.17
CA ASP A 50 11.60 -12.04 -14.60
C ASP A 50 12.77 -11.08 -14.76
N ILE A 51 13.53 -11.25 -15.84
CA ILE A 51 14.46 -10.25 -16.35
C ILE A 51 13.85 -9.59 -17.59
N ARG A 52 13.85 -8.26 -17.65
CA ARG A 52 13.55 -7.49 -18.87
C ARG A 52 14.74 -6.59 -19.20
N LEU A 53 15.11 -6.58 -20.47
CA LEU A 53 16.17 -5.75 -21.02
C LEU A 53 15.57 -4.84 -22.06
N GLU A 54 15.85 -3.54 -21.98
CA GLU A 54 15.41 -2.59 -23.00
C GLU A 54 16.60 -1.76 -23.46
N VAL A 55 16.74 -1.59 -24.77
CA VAL A 55 17.69 -0.65 -25.37
C VAL A 55 16.90 0.45 -26.05
N HIS A 56 17.00 1.65 -25.47
CA HIS A 56 16.30 2.84 -25.89
C HIS A 56 17.11 3.63 -26.92
N ALA A 57 16.43 4.10 -27.96
CA ALA A 57 16.95 5.04 -28.94
C ALA A 57 15.95 6.21 -29.11
N PRO A 58 16.11 7.28 -28.31
CA PRO A 58 15.33 8.49 -28.47
C PRO A 58 15.49 9.09 -29.88
N VAL A 59 14.37 9.41 -30.50
CA VAL A 59 14.27 9.96 -31.87
C VAL A 59 14.50 11.48 -31.86
N ASN A 60 13.96 12.15 -30.84
CA ASN A 60 14.05 13.58 -30.58
C ASN A 60 14.32 13.82 -29.07
N GLY A 61 14.31 15.07 -28.65
CA GLY A 61 14.55 15.45 -27.25
C GLY A 61 16.02 15.59 -26.90
N SER A 62 16.31 15.83 -25.63
CA SER A 62 17.68 16.05 -25.13
C SER A 62 18.57 14.81 -25.18
N GLU A 63 17.98 13.62 -25.24
CA GLU A 63 18.68 12.33 -25.33
C GLU A 63 18.69 11.72 -26.75
N ALA A 64 18.28 12.48 -27.77
CA ALA A 64 18.24 12.02 -29.16
C ALA A 64 19.57 11.36 -29.56
N SER A 65 19.51 10.12 -30.04
CA SER A 65 20.72 9.36 -30.36
C SER A 65 20.52 8.42 -31.54
N LYS A 66 21.59 8.23 -32.32
CA LYS A 66 21.67 7.25 -33.43
C LYS A 66 20.49 7.31 -34.42
N GLY A 67 19.92 8.49 -34.65
CA GLY A 67 18.75 8.66 -35.52
C GLY A 67 17.51 7.89 -35.07
N GLY A 68 17.40 7.55 -33.78
CA GLY A 68 16.29 6.78 -33.23
C GLY A 68 16.33 5.28 -33.54
N VAL A 69 17.46 4.74 -33.99
CA VAL A 69 17.57 3.29 -34.28
C VAL A 69 18.07 2.55 -33.05
N ALA A 70 17.22 1.71 -32.46
CA ALA A 70 17.58 0.87 -31.32
C ALA A 70 18.55 -0.25 -31.73
N ASP A 71 19.53 -0.54 -30.86
CA ASP A 71 20.44 -1.66 -31.09
C ASP A 71 19.72 -2.98 -30.87
N GLU A 72 19.59 -3.78 -31.92
CA GLU A 72 18.95 -5.10 -31.90
C GLU A 72 19.94 -6.24 -31.55
N LYS A 73 21.25 -5.95 -31.50
CA LYS A 73 22.33 -6.93 -31.31
C LYS A 73 23.03 -6.78 -29.96
N PHE A 74 22.32 -6.26 -28.96
CA PHE A 74 22.82 -6.19 -27.60
C PHE A 74 23.06 -7.60 -27.01
N SER A 75 23.93 -7.66 -26.00
CA SER A 75 24.27 -8.89 -25.29
C SER A 75 24.08 -8.71 -23.79
N PHE A 76 23.76 -9.79 -23.09
CA PHE A 76 23.51 -9.77 -21.66
C PHE A 76 24.14 -10.98 -20.98
N CYS A 77 24.90 -10.73 -19.91
CA CYS A 77 25.56 -11.77 -19.15
C CYS A 77 25.36 -11.59 -17.65
N ILE A 78 25.38 -12.71 -16.92
CA ILE A 78 25.34 -12.78 -15.48
C ILE A 78 26.71 -13.25 -14.98
N GLN A 79 27.25 -12.52 -14.02
CA GLN A 79 28.47 -12.88 -13.31
C GLN A 79 28.13 -13.21 -11.85
N SER A 80 28.64 -14.32 -11.33
CA SER A 80 28.51 -14.67 -9.89
C SER A 80 29.82 -14.39 -9.18
N GLY A 81 29.80 -13.48 -8.20
CA GLY A 81 30.99 -13.00 -7.50
C GLY A 81 32.10 -12.56 -8.46
N ASN A 82 33.30 -13.10 -8.29
CA ASN A 82 34.46 -12.84 -9.16
C ASN A 82 34.60 -13.85 -10.31
N GLY A 83 33.55 -14.61 -10.62
CA GLY A 83 33.53 -15.55 -11.73
C GLY A 83 33.54 -14.87 -13.10
N ALA A 84 33.54 -15.66 -14.17
CA ALA A 84 33.37 -15.14 -15.53
C ALA A 84 31.92 -14.67 -15.75
N CYS A 85 31.73 -13.59 -16.53
CA CYS A 85 30.40 -13.21 -16.99
C CYS A 85 29.92 -14.22 -18.03
N GLN A 86 28.84 -14.93 -17.71
CA GLN A 86 28.26 -15.98 -18.56
C GLN A 86 27.00 -15.45 -19.24
N ASP A 87 26.84 -15.72 -20.53
CA ASP A 87 25.60 -15.44 -21.24
C ASP A 87 24.38 -15.96 -20.47
N VAL A 88 23.31 -15.15 -20.39
CA VAL A 88 22.11 -15.45 -19.58
C VAL A 88 21.50 -16.81 -19.91
N THR A 89 21.52 -17.23 -21.18
CA THR A 89 20.97 -18.52 -21.61
C THR A 89 21.77 -19.68 -21.04
N LYS A 90 23.10 -19.54 -20.99
CA LYS A 90 24.00 -20.54 -20.42
C LYS A 90 23.94 -20.54 -18.90
N PHE A 91 23.87 -19.37 -18.28
CA PHE A 91 23.83 -19.23 -16.83
C PHE A 91 22.58 -19.90 -16.23
N PHE A 92 21.41 -19.66 -16.82
CA PHE A 92 20.15 -20.24 -16.34
C PHE A 92 19.75 -21.55 -17.03
N GLY A 93 20.45 -21.97 -18.10
CA GLY A 93 20.09 -23.17 -18.87
C GLY A 93 18.78 -23.02 -19.65
N ILE A 94 18.51 -21.82 -20.17
CA ILE A 94 17.27 -21.45 -20.87
C ILE A 94 17.53 -21.19 -22.36
N LYS A 95 16.46 -21.09 -23.16
CA LYS A 95 16.56 -20.61 -24.54
C LYS A 95 16.68 -19.09 -24.57
N ASP A 96 17.29 -18.56 -25.63
CA ASP A 96 17.29 -17.11 -25.84
C ASP A 96 15.85 -16.60 -26.09
N SER A 97 15.63 -15.36 -25.67
CA SER A 97 14.33 -14.69 -25.81
C SER A 97 14.19 -14.07 -27.19
N VAL A 98 12.94 -13.97 -27.65
CA VAL A 98 12.61 -13.31 -28.92
C VAL A 98 12.84 -11.81 -28.77
N LEU A 99 13.43 -11.19 -29.80
CA LEU A 99 13.58 -9.75 -29.85
C LEU A 99 12.22 -9.10 -30.08
N GLU A 100 11.86 -8.18 -29.20
CA GLU A 100 10.65 -7.38 -29.28
C GLU A 100 10.99 -5.92 -29.61
N LYS A 101 10.09 -5.22 -30.28
CA LYS A 101 10.28 -3.82 -30.70
C LYS A 101 9.00 -3.02 -30.61
N TRP A 102 9.10 -1.80 -30.10
CA TRP A 102 8.02 -0.83 -30.03
C TRP A 102 8.56 0.59 -29.89
N SER A 103 7.64 1.54 -29.76
CA SER A 103 7.96 2.93 -29.45
C SER A 103 7.02 3.41 -28.34
N PHE A 104 7.53 4.29 -27.49
CA PHE A 104 6.73 5.02 -26.51
C PHE A 104 7.12 6.49 -26.53
N SER A 105 6.41 7.31 -25.78
CA SER A 105 6.74 8.72 -25.62
C SER A 105 6.58 9.19 -24.18
N TYR A 106 7.33 10.23 -23.84
CA TYR A 106 7.27 10.90 -22.55
C TYR A 106 7.55 12.39 -22.74
N PHE A 107 7.15 13.22 -21.79
CA PHE A 107 7.57 14.64 -21.77
C PHE A 107 8.85 14.73 -20.95
N GLU A 108 9.85 15.50 -21.39
CA GLU A 108 11.11 15.63 -20.63
C GLU A 108 10.96 16.57 -19.44
N ASP A 109 10.08 17.56 -19.54
CA ASP A 109 9.80 18.51 -18.49
C ASP A 109 8.40 19.14 -18.65
N LEU A 110 8.07 20.07 -17.76
CA LEU A 110 6.82 20.82 -17.82
C LEU A 110 6.72 21.69 -19.08
N PHE A 111 7.82 22.26 -19.58
CA PHE A 111 7.80 23.08 -20.78
C PHE A 111 7.47 22.25 -22.02
N ALA A 112 8.02 21.03 -22.12
CA ALA A 112 7.71 20.08 -23.18
C ALA A 112 6.25 19.61 -23.09
N LYS A 113 5.72 19.42 -21.88
CA LYS A 113 4.31 19.10 -21.65
C LYS A 113 3.40 20.25 -22.11
N ASP A 114 3.68 21.47 -21.69
CA ASP A 114 2.90 22.67 -22.04
C ASP A 114 2.97 22.97 -23.54
N ALA A 115 4.13 22.76 -24.16
CA ALA A 115 4.30 22.91 -25.60
C ALA A 115 3.67 21.76 -26.42
N GLY A 116 3.25 20.66 -25.77
CA GLY A 116 2.75 19.47 -26.46
C GLY A 116 3.80 18.77 -27.31
N THR A 117 5.08 18.82 -26.91
CA THR A 117 6.23 18.29 -27.66
C THR A 117 6.86 17.09 -26.93
N PRO A 118 6.27 15.89 -26.99
CA PRO A 118 6.84 14.73 -26.32
C PRO A 118 8.11 14.22 -27.02
N SER A 119 9.00 13.64 -26.24
CA SER A 119 10.13 12.85 -26.73
C SER A 119 9.67 11.43 -27.05
N VAL A 120 9.99 10.97 -28.26
CA VAL A 120 9.67 9.64 -28.78
C VAL A 120 10.89 8.76 -28.65
N VAL A 121 10.69 7.54 -28.15
CA VAL A 121 11.76 6.57 -27.91
C VAL A 121 11.41 5.27 -28.60
N ASN A 122 12.32 4.81 -29.47
CA ASN A 122 12.24 3.47 -30.05
C ASN A 122 12.97 2.48 -29.13
N VAL A 123 12.43 1.27 -29.02
CA VAL A 123 12.90 0.26 -28.07
C VAL A 123 13.16 -1.06 -28.78
N ALA A 124 14.30 -1.67 -28.45
CA ALA A 124 14.57 -3.08 -28.71
C ALA A 124 14.66 -3.81 -27.36
N SER A 125 13.95 -4.92 -27.19
CA SER A 125 13.81 -5.57 -25.89
C SER A 125 13.89 -7.09 -25.96
N LYS A 126 14.27 -7.69 -24.84
CA LYS A 126 14.21 -9.13 -24.57
C LYS A 126 13.74 -9.35 -23.14
N ALA A 127 12.92 -10.38 -22.94
CA ALA A 127 12.46 -10.79 -21.62
C ALA A 127 12.76 -12.27 -21.33
N TYR A 128 13.31 -12.56 -20.15
CA TYR A 128 13.55 -13.92 -19.67
C TYR A 128 12.69 -14.16 -18.45
N ARG A 129 11.87 -15.21 -18.49
CA ARG A 129 10.76 -15.36 -17.55
C ARG A 129 11.04 -16.41 -16.48
N ALA A 130 10.49 -16.22 -15.28
CA ALA A 130 10.46 -17.20 -14.20
C ALA A 130 11.85 -17.76 -13.80
N LEU A 131 12.83 -16.87 -13.66
CA LEU A 131 14.20 -17.19 -13.25
C LEU A 131 14.33 -17.17 -11.74
N HIS A 132 15.41 -17.76 -11.21
CA HIS A 132 15.73 -17.69 -9.79
C HIS A 132 17.24 -17.81 -9.53
N LEU A 133 17.70 -17.24 -8.43
CA LEU A 133 19.07 -17.39 -7.94
C LEU A 133 19.08 -18.14 -6.62
N SER A 134 19.67 -19.33 -6.58
CA SER A 134 19.62 -20.21 -5.38
C SER A 134 20.81 -20.06 -4.44
N LYS A 135 21.96 -19.58 -4.92
CA LYS A 135 23.17 -19.48 -4.09
C LYS A 135 23.28 -18.06 -3.52
N PRO A 136 23.37 -17.90 -2.19
CA PRO A 136 23.66 -16.60 -1.59
C PRO A 136 24.96 -16.00 -2.10
N GLY A 137 25.00 -14.67 -2.20
CA GLY A 137 26.15 -13.93 -2.70
C GLY A 137 25.78 -12.82 -3.67
N THR A 138 26.80 -12.17 -4.21
CA THR A 138 26.64 -11.06 -5.15
C THR A 138 26.68 -11.54 -6.59
N TYR A 139 25.79 -10.99 -7.41
CA TYR A 139 25.71 -11.22 -8.85
C TYR A 139 25.78 -9.88 -9.57
N THR A 140 26.35 -9.87 -10.77
CA THR A 140 26.33 -8.70 -11.65
C THR A 140 25.61 -9.08 -12.94
N ALA A 141 24.50 -8.41 -13.22
CA ALA A 141 23.76 -8.47 -14.46
C ALA A 141 24.23 -7.36 -15.38
N LYS A 142 24.88 -7.70 -16.49
CA LYS A 142 25.53 -6.73 -17.38
C LYS A 142 24.95 -6.77 -18.78
N LEU A 143 24.29 -5.70 -19.18
CA LEU A 143 23.83 -5.42 -20.53
C LEU A 143 24.93 -4.65 -21.28
N THR A 144 25.33 -5.12 -22.46
CA THR A 144 26.25 -4.43 -23.37
C THR A 144 25.53 -4.14 -24.67
N TYR A 145 25.53 -2.88 -25.08
CA TYR A 145 24.74 -2.38 -26.20
C TYR A 145 25.47 -1.23 -26.90
N ASN A 146 24.92 -0.78 -28.02
CA ASN A 146 25.33 0.41 -28.73
C ASN A 146 26.81 0.46 -29.16
N GLY A 147 27.46 -0.69 -29.34
CA GLY A 147 28.87 -0.79 -29.76
C GLY A 147 29.88 -0.63 -28.63
N GLY A 148 29.46 -0.81 -27.36
CA GLY A 148 30.36 -0.85 -26.20
C GLY A 148 29.83 -0.20 -24.92
N SER A 149 28.68 0.49 -24.99
CA SER A 149 27.99 1.00 -23.81
C SER A 149 27.54 -0.16 -22.91
N THR A 150 27.54 0.05 -21.59
CA THR A 150 27.15 -0.98 -20.63
C THR A 150 26.27 -0.44 -19.53
N THR A 151 25.23 -1.20 -19.19
CA THR A 151 24.46 -1.05 -17.96
C THR A 151 24.73 -2.27 -17.09
N ALA A 152 25.12 -2.06 -15.84
CA ALA A 152 25.36 -3.13 -14.88
C ALA A 152 24.44 -2.95 -13.67
N ALA A 153 23.82 -4.04 -13.23
CA ALA A 153 23.03 -4.12 -12.02
C ALA A 153 23.66 -5.14 -11.07
N THR A 154 23.94 -4.71 -9.85
CA THR A 154 24.42 -5.54 -8.75
C THR A 154 23.22 -6.10 -8.01
N TRP A 155 23.17 -7.42 -7.93
CA TRP A 155 22.12 -8.15 -7.23
C TRP A 155 22.72 -8.92 -6.06
N VAL A 156 22.06 -8.90 -4.90
CA VAL A 156 22.52 -9.62 -3.71
C VAL A 156 21.49 -10.68 -3.33
N VAL A 157 21.86 -11.95 -3.42
CA VAL A 157 21.06 -13.03 -2.83
C VAL A 157 21.42 -13.12 -1.35
N ARG A 158 20.50 -12.68 -0.48
CA ARG A 158 20.70 -12.67 0.98
C ARG A 158 20.87 -14.08 1.52
N GLN A 159 21.65 -14.21 2.59
CA GLN A 159 21.80 -15.47 3.31
C GLN A 159 20.46 -15.81 4.00
N PRO A 160 19.81 -16.94 3.67
CA PRO A 160 18.50 -17.25 4.19
C PRO A 160 18.58 -17.76 5.64
N ALA A 161 17.58 -17.42 6.46
CA ALA A 161 17.38 -18.12 7.72
C ALA A 161 17.10 -19.62 7.46
N THR A 162 17.79 -20.49 8.19
CA THR A 162 17.64 -21.95 8.07
C THR A 162 16.66 -22.55 9.09
N VAL A 163 16.32 -21.79 10.12
CA VAL A 163 15.43 -22.20 11.20
C VAL A 163 14.13 -21.42 11.12
N ARG A 164 13.01 -22.12 10.96
CA ARG A 164 11.68 -21.53 11.00
C ARG A 164 11.32 -21.17 12.44
N LYS A 165 11.09 -19.88 12.70
CA LYS A 165 10.70 -19.33 14.00
C LYS A 165 9.19 -19.26 14.16
N ALA A 166 8.49 -18.77 13.14
CA ALA A 166 7.05 -18.60 13.13
C ALA A 166 6.36 -19.66 12.27
N LYS A 167 5.21 -20.15 12.72
CA LYS A 167 4.32 -21.00 11.93
C LYS A 167 3.35 -20.15 11.12
N ASN A 168 2.76 -19.15 11.75
CA ASN A 168 1.75 -18.28 11.14
C ASN A 168 2.27 -16.84 11.04
N VAL A 169 1.73 -16.08 10.09
CA VAL A 169 1.95 -14.63 9.98
C VAL A 169 0.61 -13.94 9.89
N LEU A 170 0.41 -12.98 10.79
CA LEU A 170 -0.71 -12.04 10.77
C LEU A 170 -0.15 -10.65 10.48
N PHE A 171 -0.37 -10.18 9.25
CA PHE A 171 0.17 -8.91 8.77
C PHE A 171 -0.94 -7.87 8.64
N PHE A 172 -0.94 -6.90 9.53
CA PHE A 172 -1.87 -5.78 9.51
C PHE A 172 -1.30 -4.60 8.73
N ILE A 173 -2.15 -4.02 7.87
CA ILE A 173 -1.84 -2.79 7.14
C ILE A 173 -2.88 -1.73 7.49
N GLY A 174 -2.44 -0.65 8.12
CA GLY A 174 -3.23 0.58 8.19
C GLY A 174 -2.87 1.46 7.00
N ASP A 175 -3.65 1.41 5.92
CA ASP A 175 -3.35 2.14 4.69
C ASP A 175 -3.22 3.64 4.98
N GLY A 176 -2.09 4.25 4.62
CA GLY A 176 -1.81 5.65 4.88
C GLY A 176 -1.58 6.07 6.34
N MET A 177 -1.49 5.12 7.29
CA MET A 177 -1.42 5.35 8.74
C MET A 177 -0.05 5.90 9.18
N THR A 178 -0.03 7.12 9.73
CA THR A 178 1.19 7.74 10.27
C THR A 178 1.28 7.72 11.79
N GLN A 179 2.48 7.94 12.32
CA GLN A 179 2.69 8.11 13.76
C GLN A 179 1.90 9.28 14.36
N ALA A 180 1.68 10.36 13.58
CA ALA A 180 0.86 11.49 13.99
C ALA A 180 -0.62 11.07 14.14
N MET A 181 -1.14 10.24 13.22
CA MET A 181 -2.49 9.69 13.33
C MET A 181 -2.64 8.75 14.54
N ILE A 182 -1.66 7.88 14.80
CA ILE A 182 -1.67 7.02 16.00
C ILE A 182 -1.73 7.88 17.27
N THR A 183 -0.98 8.98 17.30
CA THR A 183 -1.00 9.93 18.42
C THR A 183 -2.35 10.63 18.55
N ALA A 184 -2.98 11.03 17.45
CA ALA A 184 -4.30 11.64 17.43
C ALA A 184 -5.42 10.65 17.82
N ALA A 185 -5.37 9.41 17.35
CA ALA A 185 -6.28 8.34 17.76
C ALA A 185 -6.17 8.09 19.27
N ARG A 186 -4.93 8.05 19.81
CA ARG A 186 -4.70 7.97 21.26
C ARG A 186 -5.34 9.14 22.00
N LEU A 187 -5.19 10.37 21.50
CA LEU A 187 -5.78 11.58 22.09
C LEU A 187 -7.31 11.52 22.20
N ILE A 188 -7.99 10.99 21.17
CA ILE A 188 -9.47 10.97 21.16
C ILE A 188 -10.08 9.80 21.93
N ALA A 189 -9.38 8.67 22.03
CA ALA A 189 -9.91 7.45 22.64
C ALA A 189 -9.39 7.18 24.05
N HIS A 190 -8.20 7.64 24.41
CA HIS A 190 -7.55 7.31 25.68
C HIS A 190 -7.51 8.53 26.59
N LYS A 191 -8.18 8.43 27.75
CA LYS A 191 -8.23 9.53 28.71
C LYS A 191 -6.82 9.90 29.20
N SER A 192 -6.53 11.19 29.20
CA SER A 192 -5.37 11.76 29.89
C SER A 192 -5.81 12.42 31.20
N ILE A 193 -5.10 12.12 32.29
CA ILE A 193 -5.26 12.78 33.60
C ILE A 193 -3.91 13.38 33.97
N ASN A 194 -3.87 14.69 34.23
CA ASN A 194 -2.65 15.44 34.53
C ASN A 194 -1.53 15.21 33.50
N GLY A 195 -1.89 15.10 32.21
CA GLY A 195 -0.95 14.91 31.11
C GLY A 195 -0.48 13.46 30.89
N LYS A 196 -1.04 12.48 31.60
CA LYS A 196 -0.71 11.06 31.46
C LYS A 196 -1.89 10.25 30.94
N TYR A 197 -1.69 9.51 29.86
CA TYR A 197 -2.67 8.53 29.38
C TYR A 197 -2.91 7.44 30.43
N GLN A 198 -4.19 7.12 30.66
CA GLN A 198 -4.61 6.11 31.63
C GLN A 198 -4.63 4.68 31.06
N THR A 199 -4.66 4.56 29.74
CA THR A 199 -4.58 3.30 29.00
C THR A 199 -3.74 3.51 27.73
N LEU A 200 -3.29 2.42 27.13
CA LEU A 200 -2.52 2.41 25.88
C LEU A 200 -3.34 1.81 24.75
N MET A 201 -3.03 2.20 23.52
CA MET A 201 -3.48 1.45 22.33
C MET A 201 -2.89 0.03 22.38
N GLN A 202 -3.48 -0.93 21.67
CA GLN A 202 -2.89 -2.27 21.56
C GLN A 202 -1.55 -2.23 20.80
N MET A 203 -1.41 -1.38 19.78
CA MET A 203 -0.14 -1.19 19.06
C MET A 203 0.98 -0.69 19.98
N ASP A 204 0.67 0.21 20.94
CA ASP A 204 1.63 0.73 21.92
C ASP A 204 2.17 -0.35 22.87
N GLN A 205 1.49 -1.49 22.96
CA GLN A 205 1.84 -2.62 23.84
C GLN A 205 2.62 -3.72 23.11
N MET A 206 3.02 -3.48 21.85
CA MET A 206 3.84 -4.41 21.09
C MET A 206 5.29 -4.38 21.60
N ASP A 207 5.95 -5.53 21.60
CA ASP A 207 7.29 -5.76 22.14
C ASP A 207 8.38 -5.08 21.32
N ASN A 208 8.12 -4.82 20.03
CA ASN A 208 9.07 -4.25 19.10
C ASN A 208 8.44 -3.13 18.27
N LEU A 209 9.20 -2.04 18.14
CA LEU A 209 8.87 -0.87 17.35
C LEU A 209 10.06 -0.53 16.43
N GLY A 210 9.75 -0.27 15.16
CA GLY A 210 10.66 0.25 14.17
C GLY A 210 9.96 1.22 13.22
N HIS A 211 10.67 1.66 12.19
CA HIS A 211 10.15 2.50 11.12
C HIS A 211 10.65 1.99 9.78
N GLN A 212 9.85 2.19 8.74
CA GLN A 212 10.20 1.82 7.38
C GLN A 212 10.10 3.00 6.40
N MET A 213 11.07 3.08 5.49
CA MET A 213 11.17 4.11 4.45
C MET A 213 10.37 3.71 3.20
N THR A 214 9.41 4.54 2.81
CA THR A 214 8.32 4.19 1.89
C THR A 214 8.53 4.60 0.44
N HIS A 215 9.53 5.43 0.13
CA HIS A 215 9.83 5.94 -1.23
C HIS A 215 9.90 4.83 -2.32
N SER A 216 9.56 5.15 -3.56
CA SER A 216 9.52 4.22 -4.69
C SER A 216 10.76 4.32 -5.60
N ILE A 217 10.76 3.58 -6.72
CA ILE A 217 11.83 3.68 -7.73
C ILE A 217 11.82 5.05 -8.42
N ASP A 218 10.64 5.53 -8.77
CA ASP A 218 10.41 6.64 -9.70
C ASP A 218 9.78 7.87 -9.06
N SER A 219 9.44 7.78 -7.78
CA SER A 219 8.88 8.85 -6.99
C SER A 219 9.32 8.70 -5.54
N PHE A 220 9.68 9.81 -4.89
CA PHE A 220 9.88 9.77 -3.44
C PHE A 220 8.53 9.63 -2.69
N ILE A 221 7.39 9.92 -3.35
CA ILE A 221 6.04 9.64 -2.84
C ILE A 221 5.48 8.40 -3.52
N THR A 222 5.27 7.34 -2.75
CA THR A 222 4.70 6.09 -3.23
C THR A 222 3.18 6.17 -3.30
N ASP A 223 2.54 5.36 -4.15
CA ASP A 223 1.12 5.03 -4.03
C ASP A 223 0.96 3.69 -3.28
N SER A 224 -0.28 3.25 -3.04
CA SER A 224 -0.53 1.98 -2.34
C SER A 224 -0.05 0.76 -3.15
N ALA A 225 -0.05 0.83 -4.49
CA ALA A 225 0.36 -0.32 -5.33
C ALA A 225 1.83 -0.67 -5.21
N ASN A 226 2.70 0.32 -5.41
CA ASN A 226 4.15 0.09 -5.39
C ASN A 226 4.72 -0.05 -3.97
N SER A 227 4.07 0.55 -2.97
CA SER A 227 4.42 0.31 -1.57
C SER A 227 4.02 -1.09 -1.13
N ALA A 228 2.80 -1.56 -1.44
CA ALA A 228 2.38 -2.94 -1.18
C ALA A 228 3.29 -3.94 -1.91
N THR A 229 3.66 -3.66 -3.17
CA THR A 229 4.67 -4.45 -3.90
C THR A 229 5.98 -4.57 -3.12
N ALA A 230 6.46 -3.48 -2.51
CA ALA A 230 7.67 -3.52 -1.71
C ALA A 230 7.54 -4.39 -0.44
N LEU A 231 6.38 -4.31 0.23
CA LEU A 231 6.08 -5.14 1.40
C LEU A 231 5.99 -6.63 1.04
N TYR A 232 5.45 -6.96 -0.13
CA TYR A 232 5.17 -8.35 -0.50
C TYR A 232 6.24 -9.03 -1.35
N THR A 233 7.08 -8.30 -2.08
CA THR A 233 8.11 -8.90 -2.95
C THR A 233 9.53 -8.63 -2.46
N GLY A 234 9.70 -7.69 -1.54
CA GLY A 234 11.03 -7.18 -1.17
C GLY A 234 11.69 -6.37 -2.28
N LYS A 235 10.90 -5.81 -3.21
CA LYS A 235 11.39 -4.95 -4.30
C LYS A 235 10.66 -3.61 -4.30
N LYS A 236 11.40 -2.51 -4.43
CA LYS A 236 10.76 -1.24 -4.80
C LYS A 236 10.15 -1.40 -6.20
N SER A 237 9.07 -0.68 -6.47
CA SER A 237 8.43 -0.64 -7.78
C SER A 237 8.03 0.80 -8.15
N THR A 238 7.36 0.94 -9.29
CA THR A 238 6.87 2.19 -9.89
C THR A 238 5.42 2.41 -9.54
N VAL A 239 5.03 3.67 -9.36
CA VAL A 239 3.63 4.05 -9.07
C VAL A 239 2.64 3.30 -9.97
N ASN A 240 1.53 2.84 -9.37
CA ASN A 240 0.47 1.98 -9.93
C ASN A 240 0.81 0.50 -10.13
N ALA A 241 2.08 0.09 -10.08
CA ALA A 241 2.46 -1.29 -10.37
C ALA A 241 2.24 -2.23 -9.18
N LEU A 242 1.67 -3.40 -9.47
CA LEU A 242 1.48 -4.53 -8.56
C LEU A 242 2.46 -5.65 -8.96
N ASN A 243 3.48 -5.90 -8.12
CA ASN A 243 4.43 -7.02 -8.21
C ASN A 243 5.21 -7.15 -9.53
N VAL A 244 5.34 -6.06 -10.28
CA VAL A 244 6.15 -6.01 -11.50
C VAL A 244 7.15 -4.87 -11.41
N TYR A 245 8.25 -4.96 -12.17
CA TYR A 245 9.00 -3.77 -12.52
C TYR A 245 8.42 -3.16 -13.78
N ALA A 246 8.15 -1.87 -13.67
CA ALA A 246 7.67 -1.04 -14.74
C ALA A 246 8.58 -1.02 -15.98
N ASP A 247 8.12 -1.55 -17.11
CA ASP A 247 8.83 -1.53 -18.40
C ASP A 247 8.19 -0.56 -19.43
N SER A 248 8.74 -0.37 -20.63
CA SER A 248 8.17 0.61 -21.56
C SER A 248 7.08 0.06 -22.50
N SER A 249 6.64 -1.20 -22.37
CA SER A 249 5.58 -1.74 -23.22
C SER A 249 4.19 -1.27 -22.81
N LYS A 250 3.25 -1.35 -23.77
CA LYS A 250 1.87 -0.88 -23.58
C LYS A 250 1.00 -1.86 -22.80
N ASN A 251 1.35 -3.15 -22.78
CA ASN A 251 0.50 -4.19 -22.21
C ASN A 251 0.73 -4.27 -20.71
N SER A 252 -0.26 -3.94 -19.90
CA SER A 252 -0.14 -3.90 -18.44
C SER A 252 0.12 -5.25 -17.75
N PHE A 253 0.19 -6.36 -18.50
CA PHE A 253 0.43 -7.70 -17.96
C PHE A 253 1.74 -8.33 -18.46
N ASP A 254 2.53 -7.65 -19.31
CA ASP A 254 3.78 -8.20 -19.84
C ASP A 254 5.05 -7.72 -19.10
N ASP A 255 4.92 -6.73 -18.22
CA ASP A 255 6.01 -6.26 -17.36
C ASP A 255 6.66 -7.42 -16.57
N PRO A 256 7.98 -7.35 -16.31
CA PRO A 256 8.73 -8.35 -15.56
C PRO A 256 8.20 -8.54 -14.13
N LYS A 257 7.70 -9.74 -13.84
CA LYS A 257 7.07 -10.12 -12.57
C LYS A 257 8.07 -10.49 -11.49
N VAL A 258 7.65 -10.35 -10.23
CA VAL A 258 8.39 -10.79 -9.04
C VAL A 258 7.46 -11.59 -8.13
N GLU A 259 7.98 -12.69 -7.59
CA GLU A 259 7.23 -13.55 -6.69
C GLU A 259 6.97 -12.89 -5.34
N THR A 260 5.71 -12.92 -4.91
CA THR A 260 5.28 -12.37 -3.62
C THR A 260 5.56 -13.33 -2.46
N ILE A 261 5.51 -12.82 -1.23
CA ILE A 261 5.66 -13.60 -0.01
C ILE A 261 4.55 -14.66 0.12
N ALA A 262 3.35 -14.37 -0.38
CA ALA A 262 2.22 -15.29 -0.34
C ALA A 262 2.39 -16.44 -1.34
N GLU A 263 2.80 -16.14 -2.58
CA GLU A 263 3.16 -17.14 -3.58
C GLU A 263 4.31 -18.02 -3.09
N LEU A 264 5.35 -17.40 -2.54
CA LEU A 264 6.51 -18.09 -2.00
C LEU A 264 6.13 -18.98 -0.80
N PHE A 265 5.30 -18.48 0.12
CA PHE A 265 4.77 -19.25 1.24
C PHE A 265 3.97 -20.47 0.76
N ARG A 266 3.06 -20.28 -0.21
CA ARG A 266 2.31 -21.39 -0.82
C ARG A 266 3.24 -22.40 -1.48
N ARG A 267 4.18 -21.95 -2.32
CA ARG A 267 5.09 -22.83 -3.07
C ARG A 267 6.05 -23.61 -2.18
N ARG A 268 6.56 -23.00 -1.10
CA ARG A 268 7.60 -23.60 -0.23
C ARG A 268 7.03 -24.38 0.95
N ILE A 269 5.86 -23.98 1.44
CA ILE A 269 5.27 -24.53 2.68
C ILE A 269 3.92 -25.20 2.42
N GLY A 270 3.17 -24.78 1.40
CA GLY A 270 1.81 -25.26 1.13
C GLY A 270 0.74 -24.68 2.05
N GLY A 271 1.10 -23.71 2.90
CA GLY A 271 0.21 -23.15 3.93
C GLY A 271 -0.95 -22.34 3.37
N ALA A 272 -1.94 -22.09 4.23
CA ALA A 272 -3.16 -21.38 3.86
C ALA A 272 -2.94 -19.87 3.76
N LEU A 273 -3.70 -19.20 2.89
CA LEU A 273 -3.59 -17.77 2.62
C LEU A 273 -4.91 -17.03 2.89
N GLY A 274 -4.85 -15.87 3.52
CA GLY A 274 -6.02 -15.01 3.73
C GLY A 274 -5.80 -13.57 3.29
N ILE A 275 -6.84 -12.98 2.70
CA ILE A 275 -6.93 -11.56 2.36
C ILE A 275 -8.17 -11.00 3.05
N VAL A 276 -8.00 -10.01 3.92
CA VAL A 276 -9.08 -9.28 4.57
C VAL A 276 -8.83 -7.79 4.37
N SER A 277 -9.83 -7.05 3.91
CA SER A 277 -9.73 -5.60 3.72
C SER A 277 -11.09 -4.93 3.88
N THR A 278 -11.10 -3.68 4.34
CA THR A 278 -12.29 -2.81 4.28
C THR A 278 -12.46 -2.11 2.91
N ALA A 279 -11.48 -2.21 2.01
CA ALA A 279 -11.63 -1.77 0.61
C ALA A 279 -12.41 -2.78 -0.21
N PHE A 280 -12.68 -2.46 -1.47
CA PHE A 280 -12.96 -3.52 -2.43
C PHE A 280 -11.72 -4.37 -2.64
N ILE A 281 -11.92 -5.68 -2.80
CA ILE A 281 -10.81 -6.63 -2.68
C ILE A 281 -9.81 -6.61 -3.84
N ALA A 282 -10.16 -5.93 -4.94
CA ALA A 282 -9.27 -5.67 -6.07
C ALA A 282 -8.47 -4.37 -5.95
N ASP A 283 -8.60 -3.62 -4.84
CA ASP A 283 -7.76 -2.44 -4.58
C ASP A 283 -6.28 -2.84 -4.38
N ALA A 284 -5.36 -1.90 -4.48
CA ALA A 284 -3.94 -2.18 -4.61
C ALA A 284 -3.34 -3.04 -3.50
N THR A 285 -3.59 -2.69 -2.24
CA THR A 285 -3.00 -3.37 -1.07
C THR A 285 -3.41 -4.84 -0.98
N PRO A 286 -4.69 -5.25 -1.15
CA PRO A 286 -5.04 -6.66 -1.25
C PRO A 286 -4.57 -7.28 -2.57
N ALA A 287 -4.70 -6.56 -3.69
CA ALA A 287 -4.36 -7.06 -5.02
C ALA A 287 -2.88 -7.47 -5.13
N ALA A 288 -1.98 -6.63 -4.63
CA ALA A 288 -0.55 -6.88 -4.64
C ALA A 288 -0.14 -8.10 -3.79
N LEU A 289 -1.02 -8.71 -2.99
CA LEU A 289 -0.63 -9.96 -2.34
C LEU A 289 -0.46 -11.10 -3.36
N CYS A 290 -1.22 -11.06 -4.47
CA CYS A 290 -1.33 -12.20 -5.39
C CYS A 290 -1.33 -11.85 -6.89
N ALA A 291 -1.58 -10.60 -7.29
CA ALA A 291 -1.77 -10.22 -8.68
C ALA A 291 -0.57 -9.47 -9.27
N HIS A 292 -0.35 -9.59 -10.58
CA HIS A 292 0.79 -8.98 -11.27
C HIS A 292 0.36 -8.13 -12.45
N THR A 293 0.46 -6.81 -12.31
CA THR A 293 0.14 -5.87 -13.39
C THR A 293 0.80 -4.52 -13.17
N ARG A 294 1.10 -3.82 -14.25
CA ARG A 294 1.59 -2.43 -14.22
C ARG A 294 0.54 -1.42 -13.76
N ASP A 295 -0.74 -1.75 -13.89
CA ASP A 295 -1.85 -0.84 -13.67
C ASP A 295 -2.81 -1.42 -12.62
N ARG A 296 -2.79 -0.84 -11.42
CA ARG A 296 -3.67 -1.22 -10.31
C ARG A 296 -5.17 -1.20 -10.66
N ASN A 297 -5.59 -0.52 -11.72
CA ASN A 297 -6.98 -0.46 -12.15
C ASN A 297 -7.45 -1.68 -12.94
N GLN A 298 -6.59 -2.66 -13.20
CA GLN A 298 -6.93 -3.91 -13.89
C GLN A 298 -7.71 -4.88 -12.98
N TYR A 299 -8.80 -4.42 -12.36
CA TYR A 299 -9.55 -5.16 -11.32
C TYR A 299 -10.07 -6.51 -11.81
N GLN A 300 -10.50 -6.61 -13.08
CA GLN A 300 -10.91 -7.89 -13.66
C GLN A 300 -9.75 -8.89 -13.75
N GLY A 301 -8.55 -8.41 -14.09
CA GLY A 301 -7.32 -9.20 -14.07
C GLY A 301 -7.02 -9.67 -12.65
N VAL A 302 -7.02 -8.77 -11.68
CA VAL A 302 -6.76 -9.08 -10.26
C VAL A 302 -7.69 -10.18 -9.73
N ILE A 303 -9.01 -10.03 -9.92
CA ILE A 303 -9.98 -11.04 -9.45
C ILE A 303 -9.80 -12.38 -10.20
N THR A 304 -9.40 -12.34 -11.47
CA THR A 304 -9.07 -13.55 -12.24
C THR A 304 -7.85 -14.27 -11.68
N GLU A 305 -6.81 -13.54 -11.26
CA GLU A 305 -5.61 -14.11 -10.63
C GLU A 305 -5.90 -14.69 -9.25
N TYR A 306 -6.74 -14.03 -8.44
CA TYR A 306 -7.17 -14.58 -7.16
C TYR A 306 -7.79 -15.97 -7.32
N LEU A 307 -8.69 -16.16 -8.29
CA LEU A 307 -9.35 -17.44 -8.47
C LEU A 307 -8.47 -18.48 -9.20
N ASN A 308 -7.57 -17.99 -10.08
CA ASN A 308 -6.80 -18.83 -10.98
C ASN A 308 -5.29 -18.51 -10.89
N SER A 309 -4.72 -17.87 -11.92
CA SER A 309 -3.31 -17.51 -12.02
C SER A 309 -3.11 -16.39 -13.05
N ALA A 310 -1.97 -15.70 -13.02
CA ALA A 310 -1.60 -14.73 -14.04
C ALA A 310 -1.61 -15.31 -15.47
N THR A 311 -1.32 -16.61 -15.63
CA THR A 311 -1.39 -17.32 -16.91
C THR A 311 -2.80 -17.32 -17.51
N THR A 312 -3.85 -17.30 -16.68
CA THR A 312 -5.25 -17.19 -17.15
C THR A 312 -5.57 -15.80 -17.66
N VAL A 313 -4.94 -14.76 -17.09
CA VAL A 313 -5.09 -13.37 -17.56
C VAL A 313 -4.35 -13.17 -18.87
N ASN A 314 -3.11 -13.66 -18.95
CA ASN A 314 -2.31 -13.56 -20.17
C ASN A 314 -1.44 -14.81 -20.38
N ALA A 315 -1.89 -15.69 -21.27
CA ALA A 315 -1.19 -16.94 -21.58
C ALA A 315 0.16 -16.73 -22.28
N THR A 316 0.39 -15.57 -22.91
CA THR A 316 1.66 -15.24 -23.57
C THR A 316 2.77 -14.97 -22.56
N PHE A 317 2.43 -14.51 -21.36
CA PHE A 317 3.38 -14.17 -20.29
C PHE A 317 3.07 -14.98 -19.01
N ALA A 318 3.02 -16.30 -19.20
CA ALA A 318 2.74 -17.25 -18.13
C ALA A 318 3.69 -17.06 -16.93
N TRP A 319 3.10 -17.10 -15.74
CA TRP A 319 3.80 -17.05 -14.46
C TRP A 319 3.58 -18.38 -13.73
N PRO A 320 4.65 -19.04 -13.24
CA PRO A 320 4.55 -20.41 -12.75
C PRO A 320 4.05 -20.50 -11.30
N THR A 321 3.89 -19.37 -10.62
CA THR A 321 3.34 -19.31 -9.26
C THR A 321 2.02 -18.56 -9.23
N SER A 322 1.28 -18.78 -8.16
CA SER A 322 0.02 -18.12 -7.84
C SER A 322 -0.24 -18.33 -6.35
N CYS A 323 -1.14 -17.54 -5.79
CA CYS A 323 -1.73 -17.83 -4.48
C CYS A 323 -2.63 -19.09 -4.49
N GLU A 324 -2.92 -19.65 -5.67
CA GLU A 324 -3.72 -20.86 -5.90
C GLU A 324 -5.13 -20.79 -5.28
N GLY A 325 -5.75 -19.61 -5.35
CA GLY A 325 -6.98 -19.33 -4.61
C GLY A 325 -6.72 -19.18 -3.12
N PRO A 326 -6.62 -17.95 -2.59
CA PRO A 326 -6.59 -17.71 -1.15
C PRO A 326 -7.73 -18.43 -0.44
N ASP A 327 -7.46 -19.03 0.72
CA ASP A 327 -8.44 -19.77 1.50
C ASP A 327 -9.53 -18.87 2.09
N VAL A 328 -9.22 -17.59 2.31
CA VAL A 328 -10.15 -16.55 2.74
C VAL A 328 -9.94 -15.29 1.92
N ILE A 329 -11.04 -14.71 1.43
CA ILE A 329 -11.07 -13.42 0.73
C ILE A 329 -12.27 -12.63 1.26
N PHE A 330 -12.04 -11.59 2.07
CA PHE A 330 -13.09 -10.78 2.70
C PHE A 330 -12.91 -9.29 2.40
N GLY A 331 -13.95 -8.63 1.86
CA GLY A 331 -13.96 -7.18 1.64
C GLY A 331 -15.20 -6.67 0.89
N GLY A 332 -15.08 -5.53 0.22
CA GLY A 332 -16.08 -5.01 -0.72
C GLY A 332 -15.80 -5.39 -2.19
N GLY A 333 -16.39 -4.66 -3.13
CA GLY A 333 -16.08 -4.79 -4.57
C GLY A 333 -17.01 -5.68 -5.37
N ALA A 334 -18.27 -5.76 -5.00
CA ALA A 334 -19.24 -6.63 -5.66
C ALA A 334 -19.37 -6.39 -7.17
N GLU A 335 -19.02 -5.20 -7.67
CA GLU A 335 -19.01 -4.85 -9.09
C GLU A 335 -18.08 -5.73 -9.95
N GLN A 336 -17.05 -6.36 -9.37
CA GLN A 336 -16.22 -7.35 -10.07
C GLN A 336 -16.77 -8.78 -10.02
N PHE A 337 -17.83 -9.04 -9.26
CA PHE A 337 -18.39 -10.39 -9.07
C PHE A 337 -19.80 -10.55 -9.65
N ILE A 338 -20.58 -9.47 -9.67
CA ILE A 338 -21.89 -9.43 -10.31
C ILE A 338 -21.70 -9.49 -11.84
N ALA A 339 -22.47 -10.34 -12.52
CA ALA A 339 -22.42 -10.44 -13.98
C ALA A 339 -22.70 -9.07 -14.63
N GLY A 340 -21.75 -8.56 -15.42
CA GLY A 340 -21.85 -7.24 -16.03
C GLY A 340 -20.48 -6.65 -16.39
N PRO A 341 -20.42 -5.42 -16.92
CA PRO A 341 -19.18 -4.85 -17.47
C PRO A 341 -18.01 -4.75 -16.46
N GLY A 342 -18.29 -4.72 -15.16
CA GLY A 342 -17.28 -4.67 -14.11
C GLY A 342 -16.63 -6.01 -13.79
N SER A 343 -17.29 -7.14 -14.07
CA SER A 343 -16.79 -8.48 -13.76
C SER A 343 -15.98 -9.08 -14.92
N PRO A 344 -15.04 -10.00 -14.62
CA PRO A 344 -14.21 -10.63 -15.64
C PRO A 344 -15.04 -11.23 -16.77
N ASN A 345 -14.85 -10.70 -17.99
CA ASN A 345 -15.57 -11.10 -19.21
C ASN A 345 -17.11 -11.02 -19.09
N GLY A 346 -17.64 -10.19 -18.19
CA GLY A 346 -19.09 -10.08 -17.96
C GLY A 346 -19.71 -11.24 -17.20
N THR A 347 -18.89 -12.11 -16.59
CA THR A 347 -19.36 -13.37 -15.98
C THR A 347 -19.78 -13.21 -14.52
N ASP A 348 -20.70 -14.07 -14.08
CA ASP A 348 -21.06 -14.20 -12.66
C ASP A 348 -19.90 -14.84 -11.90
N TYR A 349 -19.04 -14.01 -11.34
CA TYR A 349 -17.81 -14.46 -10.70
C TYR A 349 -18.06 -15.06 -9.32
N TYR A 350 -19.20 -14.76 -8.67
CA TYR A 350 -19.63 -15.50 -7.48
C TYR A 350 -19.81 -16.99 -7.81
N LYS A 351 -20.48 -17.31 -8.93
CA LYS A 351 -20.61 -18.70 -9.39
C LYS A 351 -19.27 -19.33 -9.77
N ALA A 352 -18.35 -18.56 -10.35
CA ALA A 352 -17.00 -19.06 -10.65
C ALA A 352 -16.25 -19.47 -9.37
N PHE A 353 -16.34 -18.69 -8.30
CA PHE A 353 -15.80 -19.03 -6.98
C PHE A 353 -16.50 -20.25 -6.35
N GLN A 354 -17.84 -20.31 -6.40
CA GLN A 354 -18.59 -21.48 -5.93
C GLN A 354 -18.19 -22.78 -6.65
N ALA A 355 -17.99 -22.71 -7.98
CA ALA A 355 -17.52 -23.85 -8.78
C ALA A 355 -16.11 -24.33 -8.39
N LYS A 356 -15.32 -23.48 -7.72
CA LYS A 356 -14.01 -23.81 -7.14
C LYS A 356 -14.09 -24.20 -5.64
N GLY A 357 -15.30 -24.41 -5.13
CA GLY A 357 -15.54 -24.91 -3.77
C GLY A 357 -15.50 -23.83 -2.68
N TYR A 358 -15.67 -22.55 -3.03
CA TYR A 358 -15.82 -21.49 -2.04
C TYR A 358 -17.25 -21.43 -1.51
N ASN A 359 -17.37 -21.29 -0.20
CA ASN A 359 -18.56 -20.73 0.42
C ASN A 359 -18.60 -19.21 0.13
N VAL A 360 -19.70 -18.72 -0.44
CA VAL A 360 -19.86 -17.30 -0.79
C VAL A 360 -20.85 -16.66 0.16
N ILE A 361 -20.43 -15.58 0.82
CA ILE A 361 -21.21 -14.85 1.83
C ILE A 361 -21.25 -13.35 1.51
N TYR A 362 -22.30 -12.68 1.97
CA TYR A 362 -22.67 -11.33 1.52
C TYR A 362 -22.88 -10.33 2.67
N ASN A 363 -22.93 -10.79 3.91
CA ASN A 363 -23.22 -9.93 5.07
C ASN A 363 -22.65 -10.50 6.37
N ASN A 364 -22.70 -9.72 7.44
CA ASN A 364 -22.20 -10.11 8.75
C ASN A 364 -22.96 -11.32 9.30
N THR A 365 -24.29 -11.38 9.13
CA THR A 365 -25.09 -12.52 9.57
C THR A 365 -24.56 -13.84 8.98
N GLN A 366 -24.28 -13.86 7.68
CA GLN A 366 -23.69 -15.01 7.00
C GLN A 366 -22.24 -15.26 7.39
N LEU A 367 -21.44 -14.22 7.61
CA LEU A 367 -20.06 -14.35 8.13
C LEU A 367 -20.04 -15.07 9.49
N GLN A 368 -20.90 -14.66 10.42
CA GLN A 368 -20.98 -15.30 11.74
C GLN A 368 -21.40 -16.76 11.65
N ALA A 369 -22.39 -17.05 10.79
CA ALA A 369 -22.91 -18.40 10.56
C ALA A 369 -21.98 -19.32 9.74
N ALA A 370 -21.02 -18.76 9.00
CA ALA A 370 -20.12 -19.52 8.14
C ALA A 370 -19.28 -20.51 8.95
N GLY A 371 -19.22 -21.76 8.47
CA GLY A 371 -18.30 -22.78 8.96
C GLY A 371 -16.85 -22.49 8.56
N THR A 372 -15.92 -23.31 9.05
CA THR A 372 -14.48 -23.06 8.91
C THR A 372 -13.76 -24.03 7.96
N LYS A 373 -14.47 -25.02 7.40
CA LYS A 373 -13.87 -26.09 6.60
C LYS A 373 -13.62 -25.68 5.15
N ASP A 374 -14.53 -24.91 4.57
CA ASP A 374 -14.47 -24.52 3.16
C ASP A 374 -13.63 -23.26 2.96
N LYS A 375 -13.09 -23.08 1.74
CA LYS A 375 -12.58 -21.76 1.36
C LYS A 375 -13.76 -20.78 1.39
N THR A 376 -13.54 -19.53 1.79
CA THR A 376 -14.66 -18.57 1.91
C THR A 376 -14.35 -17.26 1.20
N LEU A 377 -15.26 -16.86 0.32
CA LEU A 377 -15.31 -15.55 -0.30
C LEU A 377 -16.44 -14.76 0.36
N GLY A 378 -16.12 -13.62 0.95
CA GLY A 378 -17.08 -12.70 1.54
C GLY A 378 -16.98 -11.32 0.91
N ILE A 379 -18.03 -10.92 0.20
CA ILE A 379 -18.11 -9.59 -0.42
C ILE A 379 -19.32 -8.87 0.16
N PHE A 380 -19.09 -7.76 0.86
CA PHE A 380 -20.07 -7.17 1.76
C PHE A 380 -20.71 -5.86 1.25
N SER A 381 -20.18 -5.28 0.17
CA SER A 381 -20.72 -4.08 -0.48
C SER A 381 -20.28 -3.97 -1.94
N ILE A 382 -21.04 -3.23 -2.74
CA ILE A 382 -20.51 -2.55 -3.93
C ILE A 382 -19.56 -1.46 -3.46
N SER A 383 -18.42 -1.30 -4.13
CA SER A 383 -17.31 -0.44 -3.72
C SER A 383 -16.73 -0.79 -2.34
N ASN A 384 -16.01 0.14 -1.73
CA ASN A 384 -15.44 0.00 -0.38
C ASN A 384 -16.53 -0.20 0.68
N MET A 385 -16.17 -0.88 1.76
CA MET A 385 -17.07 -1.11 2.89
C MET A 385 -17.38 0.20 3.63
N ALA A 386 -18.48 0.19 4.38
CA ALA A 386 -18.83 1.28 5.26
C ALA A 386 -17.76 1.45 6.36
N LYS A 387 -17.44 2.71 6.64
CA LYS A 387 -16.52 3.08 7.71
C LYS A 387 -17.11 2.70 9.07
N TRP A 388 -16.26 2.52 10.06
CA TRP A 388 -16.58 2.23 11.45
C TRP A 388 -17.63 3.19 12.01
N ILE A 389 -17.49 4.51 11.78
CA ILE A 389 -18.44 5.50 12.29
C ILE A 389 -19.84 5.26 11.70
N GLU A 390 -19.97 5.02 10.40
CA GLU A 390 -21.24 4.67 9.76
C GLU A 390 -21.83 3.37 10.35
N ARG A 391 -21.01 2.33 10.57
CA ARG A 391 -21.49 1.06 11.13
C ARG A 391 -21.92 1.15 12.59
N ASN A 392 -21.34 2.05 13.38
CA ASN A 392 -21.47 2.04 14.85
C ASN A 392 -22.15 3.27 15.45
N VAL A 393 -22.09 4.43 14.79
CA VAL A 393 -22.55 5.72 15.31
C VAL A 393 -23.59 6.34 14.38
N LEU A 394 -23.27 6.51 13.09
CA LEU A 394 -24.10 7.18 12.08
C LEU A 394 -24.80 6.17 11.17
N LYS A 395 -25.52 5.22 11.76
CA LYS A 395 -26.12 4.07 11.05
C LYS A 395 -27.13 4.46 9.97
N ASP A 396 -27.75 5.62 10.07
CA ASP A 396 -28.67 6.11 9.05
C ASP A 396 -27.97 6.40 7.71
N ASN A 397 -26.67 6.69 7.72
CA ASN A 397 -25.88 6.88 6.49
C ASN A 397 -25.76 5.60 5.65
N LEU A 398 -26.09 4.42 6.20
CA LEU A 398 -26.11 3.16 5.46
C LEU A 398 -27.36 3.00 4.58
N LYS A 399 -28.37 3.86 4.72
CA LYS A 399 -29.63 3.78 3.99
C LYS A 399 -29.58 4.58 2.68
N GLY A 400 -30.30 4.11 1.66
CA GLY A 400 -30.44 4.77 0.36
C GLY A 400 -29.20 4.72 -0.54
N GLN A 401 -28.20 3.90 -0.20
CA GLN A 401 -26.93 3.76 -0.90
C GLN A 401 -27.02 2.86 -2.14
N LYS A 402 -27.99 1.92 -2.17
CA LYS A 402 -28.18 0.94 -3.26
C LYS A 402 -26.92 0.13 -3.60
N ASN A 403 -26.15 -0.19 -2.57
CA ASN A 403 -24.82 -0.78 -2.67
C ASN A 403 -24.76 -2.24 -2.19
N SER A 404 -25.90 -2.95 -2.17
CA SER A 404 -25.96 -4.37 -1.81
C SER A 404 -25.00 -5.21 -2.66
N PRO A 405 -24.21 -6.12 -2.05
CA PRO A 405 -23.24 -6.93 -2.77
C PRO A 405 -23.86 -7.99 -3.71
N THR A 406 -25.17 -8.20 -3.65
CA THR A 406 -25.92 -9.07 -4.58
C THR A 406 -26.31 -8.35 -5.87
N GLY A 407 -26.22 -7.02 -5.92
CA GLY A 407 -26.65 -6.21 -7.06
C GLY A 407 -28.17 -6.05 -7.18
N ASP A 408 -28.94 -6.34 -6.13
CA ASP A 408 -30.40 -6.26 -6.11
C ASP A 408 -30.98 -4.84 -5.95
N GLY A 409 -30.12 -3.82 -5.92
CA GLY A 409 -30.50 -2.41 -5.77
C GLY A 409 -30.92 -2.01 -4.35
N THR A 410 -30.73 -2.89 -3.36
CA THR A 410 -30.95 -2.59 -1.93
C THR A 410 -29.67 -2.10 -1.25
N ASP A 411 -29.76 -1.79 0.04
CA ASP A 411 -28.65 -1.24 0.84
C ASP A 411 -27.86 -2.34 1.57
N ALA A 412 -26.53 -2.24 1.55
CA ALA A 412 -25.65 -3.09 2.35
C ALA A 412 -25.61 -2.60 3.82
N THR A 413 -26.67 -2.85 4.59
CA THR A 413 -26.78 -2.38 5.99
C THR A 413 -26.18 -3.35 7.02
N ASP A 414 -26.06 -4.64 6.70
CA ASP A 414 -25.52 -5.69 7.57
C ASP A 414 -24.05 -6.02 7.22
N GLN A 415 -23.17 -5.01 7.23
CA GLN A 415 -21.74 -5.21 6.93
C GLN A 415 -20.95 -5.60 8.19
N PRO A 416 -20.05 -6.60 8.13
CA PRO A 416 -19.15 -6.90 9.24
C PRO A 416 -18.08 -5.81 9.39
N GLY A 417 -17.48 -5.68 10.58
CA GLY A 417 -16.27 -4.89 10.82
C GLY A 417 -14.99 -5.63 10.42
N LEU A 418 -13.88 -4.90 10.42
CA LEU A 418 -12.55 -5.48 10.21
C LEU A 418 -12.24 -6.56 11.26
N LYS A 419 -12.69 -6.32 12.50
CA LYS A 419 -12.56 -7.25 13.61
C LYS A 419 -13.26 -8.57 13.33
N GLU A 420 -14.55 -8.53 12.97
CA GLU A 420 -15.33 -9.74 12.71
C GLU A 420 -14.76 -10.54 11.54
N MET A 421 -14.36 -9.86 10.45
CA MET A 421 -13.75 -10.51 9.29
C MET A 421 -12.41 -11.16 9.66
N THR A 422 -11.54 -10.45 10.36
CA THR A 422 -10.19 -10.94 10.74
C THR A 422 -10.29 -12.17 11.66
N LEU A 423 -11.17 -12.14 12.66
CA LEU A 423 -11.34 -13.28 13.57
C LEU A 423 -11.87 -14.52 12.85
N LYS A 424 -12.90 -14.35 11.99
CA LYS A 424 -13.43 -15.46 11.19
C LYS A 424 -12.38 -16.00 10.21
N ALA A 425 -11.57 -15.13 9.62
CA ALA A 425 -10.48 -15.53 8.74
C ALA A 425 -9.43 -16.37 9.47
N ILE A 426 -9.02 -15.97 10.69
CA ILE A 426 -8.12 -16.77 11.54
C ILE A 426 -8.71 -18.16 11.78
N ASP A 427 -10.00 -18.27 12.10
CA ASP A 427 -10.65 -19.56 12.36
C ASP A 427 -10.67 -20.49 11.13
N ILE A 428 -10.98 -19.93 9.95
CA ILE A 428 -10.97 -20.67 8.68
C ILE A 428 -9.55 -21.12 8.36
N LEU A 429 -8.58 -20.21 8.37
CA LEU A 429 -7.17 -20.50 8.05
C LEU A 429 -6.58 -21.54 9.00
N GLN A 430 -6.85 -21.42 10.29
CA GLN A 430 -6.40 -22.35 11.30
C GLN A 430 -7.05 -23.74 11.13
N THR A 431 -8.31 -23.80 10.73
CA THR A 431 -8.98 -25.08 10.43
C THR A 431 -8.42 -25.74 9.18
N ARG A 432 -8.08 -24.94 8.16
CA ARG A 432 -7.68 -25.42 6.83
C ARG A 432 -6.20 -25.72 6.70
N THR A 433 -5.34 -25.11 7.51
CA THR A 433 -3.90 -25.39 7.47
C THR A 433 -3.60 -26.81 7.98
N LYS A 434 -2.67 -27.51 7.33
CA LYS A 434 -2.20 -28.81 7.85
C LYS A 434 -1.22 -28.60 9.00
N LYS A 435 -1.03 -29.68 9.77
CA LYS A 435 -0.08 -29.72 10.87
C LYS A 435 1.32 -29.34 10.35
N ASN A 436 1.88 -28.24 10.88
CA ASN A 436 3.18 -27.63 10.55
C ASN A 436 3.24 -26.75 9.29
N GLU A 437 2.17 -26.62 8.50
CA GLU A 437 2.17 -25.71 7.33
C GLU A 437 1.91 -24.25 7.78
N GLY A 438 0.95 -24.02 8.69
CA GLY A 438 0.59 -22.68 9.15
C GLY A 438 -0.17 -21.86 8.10
N TRP A 439 -0.35 -20.58 8.38
CA TRP A 439 -1.05 -19.66 7.47
C TRP A 439 -0.41 -18.27 7.43
N PHE A 440 -0.57 -17.59 6.30
CA PHE A 440 -0.23 -16.19 6.12
C PHE A 440 -1.52 -15.43 5.84
N MET A 441 -1.77 -14.34 6.58
CA MET A 441 -2.90 -13.48 6.34
C MET A 441 -2.49 -12.02 6.33
N MET A 442 -2.98 -11.28 5.35
CA MET A 442 -3.01 -9.82 5.36
C MET A 442 -4.40 -9.34 5.80
N SER A 443 -4.45 -8.38 6.73
CA SER A 443 -5.67 -7.71 7.17
C SER A 443 -5.51 -6.18 7.14
N GLU A 444 -6.34 -5.51 6.35
CA GLU A 444 -6.18 -4.10 6.00
C GLU A 444 -7.33 -3.21 6.52
N ALA A 445 -6.96 -2.10 7.16
CA ALA A 445 -7.84 -0.98 7.47
C ALA A 445 -7.70 0.12 6.39
N ALA A 446 -8.29 -0.13 5.22
CA ALA A 446 -8.07 0.69 4.01
C ALA A 446 -8.70 2.08 4.08
N SER A 447 -9.71 2.27 4.92
CA SER A 447 -10.44 3.53 4.99
C SER A 447 -9.73 4.60 5.82
N ILE A 448 -8.60 4.29 6.46
CA ILE A 448 -7.73 5.32 7.07
C ILE A 448 -7.27 6.27 5.95
N ASP A 449 -6.63 5.74 4.92
CA ASP A 449 -6.23 6.44 3.70
C ASP A 449 -7.39 7.15 3.01
N LYS A 450 -8.45 6.40 2.67
CA LYS A 450 -9.59 6.96 1.92
C LYS A 450 -10.21 8.18 2.61
N MET A 451 -10.27 8.17 3.94
CA MET A 451 -10.81 9.30 4.71
C MET A 451 -9.80 10.43 4.91
N MET A 452 -8.50 10.12 4.96
CA MET A 452 -7.44 11.13 4.96
C MET A 452 -7.37 11.91 3.65
N HIS A 453 -7.52 11.24 2.50
CA HIS A 453 -7.63 11.90 1.19
C HIS A 453 -8.74 12.96 1.15
N VAL A 454 -9.93 12.65 1.68
CA VAL A 454 -11.04 13.61 1.69
C VAL A 454 -11.01 14.59 2.86
N LEU A 455 -9.93 14.61 3.64
CA LEU A 455 -9.74 15.48 4.82
C LEU A 455 -10.79 15.23 5.94
N ASP A 456 -11.32 14.00 6.03
CA ASP A 456 -12.27 13.57 7.06
C ASP A 456 -11.53 12.83 8.18
N TYR A 457 -10.84 13.62 9.01
CA TYR A 457 -9.93 13.10 10.03
C TYR A 457 -10.65 12.28 11.10
N ASP A 458 -11.85 12.67 11.52
CA ASP A 458 -12.59 11.92 12.55
C ASP A 458 -12.93 10.50 12.06
N ARG A 459 -13.37 10.35 10.80
CA ARG A 459 -13.59 9.01 10.22
C ARG A 459 -12.30 8.23 10.07
N ALA A 460 -11.23 8.85 9.56
CA ALA A 460 -9.93 8.19 9.43
C ALA A 460 -9.40 7.67 10.78
N LEU A 461 -9.50 8.48 11.84
CA LEU A 461 -9.09 8.06 13.19
C LEU A 461 -10.04 7.00 13.77
N GLY A 462 -11.33 6.99 13.39
CA GLY A 462 -12.25 5.90 13.72
C GLY A 462 -11.84 4.57 13.11
N GLU A 463 -11.41 4.55 11.84
CA GLU A 463 -10.86 3.35 11.21
C GLU A 463 -9.58 2.88 11.89
N LEU A 464 -8.71 3.82 12.30
CA LEU A 464 -7.48 3.49 13.03
C LEU A 464 -7.76 2.87 14.41
N LEU A 465 -8.80 3.35 15.10
CA LEU A 465 -9.24 2.73 16.35
C LEU A 465 -9.89 1.36 16.13
N GLU A 466 -10.59 1.14 15.01
CA GLU A 466 -11.06 -0.18 14.61
C GLU A 466 -9.90 -1.14 14.32
N LEU A 467 -8.84 -0.67 13.67
CA LEU A 467 -7.62 -1.46 13.47
C LEU A 467 -7.01 -1.86 14.82
N ASP A 468 -6.85 -0.92 15.75
CA ASP A 468 -6.31 -1.20 17.08
C ASP A 468 -7.18 -2.20 17.87
N ASP A 469 -8.50 -2.09 17.78
CA ASP A 469 -9.43 -3.06 18.39
C ASP A 469 -9.38 -4.44 17.72
N THR A 470 -9.19 -4.47 16.41
CA THR A 470 -8.98 -5.72 15.66
C THR A 470 -7.71 -6.40 16.13
N ILE A 471 -6.59 -5.68 16.23
CA ILE A 471 -5.30 -6.21 16.72
C ILE A 471 -5.48 -6.80 18.13
N ARG A 472 -6.15 -6.06 19.03
CA ARG A 472 -6.43 -6.50 20.41
C ARG A 472 -7.23 -7.81 20.41
N ALA A 473 -8.30 -7.86 19.63
CA ALA A 473 -9.15 -9.04 19.54
C ALA A 473 -8.41 -10.24 18.93
N SER A 474 -7.60 -10.03 17.88
CA SER A 474 -6.80 -11.08 17.27
C SER A 474 -5.75 -11.65 18.22
N ILE A 475 -5.04 -10.81 18.99
CA ILE A 475 -4.10 -11.30 20.02
C ILE A 475 -4.83 -12.13 21.07
N ALA A 476 -5.95 -11.64 21.58
CA ALA A 476 -6.75 -12.37 22.57
C ALA A 476 -7.25 -13.72 22.01
N HIS A 477 -7.70 -13.72 20.76
CA HIS A 477 -8.17 -14.93 20.08
C HIS A 477 -7.05 -15.94 19.83
N LEU A 478 -5.90 -15.49 19.33
CA LEU A 478 -4.71 -16.34 19.14
C LEU A 478 -4.24 -16.96 20.45
N LYS A 479 -4.28 -16.22 21.58
CA LYS A 479 -4.00 -16.77 22.91
C LYS A 479 -5.02 -17.84 23.30
N LYS A 480 -6.30 -17.57 23.07
CA LYS A 480 -7.40 -18.50 23.37
C LYS A 480 -7.29 -19.83 22.61
N ILE A 481 -6.88 -19.79 21.35
CA ILE A 481 -6.71 -20.99 20.51
C ILE A 481 -5.30 -21.60 20.59
N GLY A 482 -4.40 -21.03 21.40
CA GLY A 482 -3.05 -21.56 21.62
C GLY A 482 -2.06 -21.34 20.47
N GLU A 483 -2.30 -20.35 19.60
CA GLU A 483 -1.46 -20.08 18.42
C GLU A 483 -0.68 -18.75 18.52
N TYR A 484 -0.84 -17.98 19.59
CA TYR A 484 -0.12 -16.71 19.78
C TYR A 484 1.40 -16.89 19.73
N GLU A 485 1.95 -17.87 20.45
CA GLU A 485 3.40 -18.15 20.47
C GLU A 485 3.94 -18.74 19.15
N ASN A 486 3.07 -19.12 18.22
CA ASN A 486 3.43 -19.63 16.90
C ASN A 486 3.23 -18.59 15.79
N THR A 487 2.73 -17.40 16.11
CA THR A 487 2.29 -16.40 15.14
C THR A 487 3.17 -15.16 15.25
N LEU A 488 3.85 -14.83 14.14
CA LEU A 488 4.44 -13.51 13.98
C LEU A 488 3.32 -12.52 13.64
N ILE A 489 3.15 -11.49 14.46
CA ILE A 489 2.20 -10.39 14.21
C ILE A 489 3.01 -9.17 13.83
N VAL A 490 2.72 -8.58 12.68
CA VAL A 490 3.36 -7.34 12.20
C VAL A 490 2.27 -6.34 11.85
N ILE A 491 2.41 -5.09 12.28
CA ILE A 491 1.53 -3.98 11.96
C ILE A 491 2.38 -2.88 11.34
N THR A 492 1.98 -2.38 10.18
CA THR A 492 2.63 -1.24 9.50
C THR A 492 1.59 -0.45 8.72
N ALA A 493 2.01 0.67 8.12
CA ALA A 493 1.36 1.24 6.96
C ALA A 493 2.16 0.89 5.69
N ASP A 494 1.56 1.12 4.53
CA ASP A 494 2.18 1.08 3.21
C ASP A 494 2.84 2.43 2.86
N HIS A 495 2.19 3.54 3.23
CA HIS A 495 2.69 4.91 3.15
C HIS A 495 2.11 5.80 4.25
N GLY A 496 2.44 7.09 4.23
CA GLY A 496 1.90 8.06 5.18
C GLY A 496 1.22 9.24 4.50
N HIS A 497 0.46 10.01 5.27
CA HIS A 497 -0.11 11.29 4.86
C HIS A 497 0.51 12.47 5.63
N GLY A 498 0.42 13.68 5.08
CA GLY A 498 0.91 14.91 5.70
C GLY A 498 0.07 15.41 6.88
N PHE A 499 -0.57 14.53 7.64
CA PHE A 499 -1.48 14.85 8.74
C PHE A 499 -0.74 15.13 10.05
N ASP A 500 -1.13 16.17 10.78
CA ASP A 500 -0.71 16.41 12.18
C ASP A 500 -1.74 17.21 12.99
N VAL A 501 -1.65 17.14 14.32
CA VAL A 501 -2.45 17.91 15.28
C VAL A 501 -1.62 19.06 15.84
N PHE A 502 -1.99 20.30 15.56
CA PHE A 502 -1.23 21.49 15.94
C PHE A 502 -1.87 22.32 17.06
N GLY A 503 -3.07 21.97 17.52
CA GLY A 503 -3.75 22.73 18.57
C GLY A 503 -5.10 22.16 18.99
N GLY A 504 -5.92 23.00 19.63
CA GLY A 504 -7.32 22.72 19.94
C GLY A 504 -8.24 23.73 19.24
N ALA A 505 -9.49 23.34 18.99
CA ALA A 505 -10.49 24.17 18.34
C ALA A 505 -11.76 24.30 19.20
N ASP A 506 -12.21 25.53 19.48
CA ASP A 506 -13.55 25.78 20.03
C ASP A 506 -14.55 25.89 18.86
N THR A 507 -15.18 24.77 18.51
CA THR A 507 -16.06 24.64 17.35
C THR A 507 -17.32 25.50 17.46
N LYS A 508 -17.81 25.74 18.70
CA LYS A 508 -18.94 26.66 18.94
C LYS A 508 -18.53 28.11 18.73
N TYR A 509 -17.35 28.52 19.21
CA TYR A 509 -16.84 29.86 18.95
C TYR A 509 -16.63 30.10 17.44
N LEU A 510 -16.04 29.13 16.73
CA LEU A 510 -15.82 29.16 15.27
C LEU A 510 -17.13 29.42 14.53
N ALA A 511 -18.16 28.60 14.78
CA ALA A 511 -19.46 28.69 14.11
C ALA A 511 -20.18 30.04 14.35
N ALA A 512 -19.90 30.73 15.46
CA ALA A 512 -20.48 32.02 15.77
C ALA A 512 -19.82 33.21 15.04
N GLN A 513 -18.66 33.01 14.39
CA GLN A 513 -17.94 34.10 13.72
C GLN A 513 -18.35 34.28 12.25
N THR A 514 -18.33 35.53 11.79
CA THR A 514 -18.82 35.92 10.46
C THR A 514 -17.73 36.08 9.38
N THR A 515 -16.46 36.05 9.74
CA THR A 515 -15.33 36.22 8.80
C THR A 515 -14.28 35.15 9.03
N ASP A 516 -13.60 34.70 7.97
CA ASP A 516 -12.54 33.69 8.04
C ASP A 516 -11.45 34.04 9.07
N ARG A 517 -11.03 35.31 9.11
CA ARG A 517 -10.03 35.79 10.08
C ARG A 517 -10.48 35.60 11.54
N LYS A 518 -11.75 35.87 11.85
CA LYS A 518 -12.31 35.68 13.19
C LYS A 518 -12.54 34.21 13.52
N LYS A 519 -13.04 33.42 12.56
CA LYS A 519 -13.22 31.96 12.69
C LYS A 519 -11.89 31.27 13.06
N ARG A 520 -10.79 31.65 12.39
CA ARG A 520 -9.44 31.16 12.74
C ARG A 520 -9.01 31.47 14.18
N GLY A 521 -9.59 32.50 14.82
CA GLY A 521 -9.37 32.79 16.24
C GLY A 521 -9.92 31.72 17.19
N ALA A 522 -10.70 30.74 16.69
CA ALA A 522 -11.12 29.57 17.45
C ALA A 522 -9.99 28.54 17.69
N VAL A 523 -8.90 28.64 16.94
CA VAL A 523 -7.76 27.72 17.03
C VAL A 523 -6.82 28.20 18.13
N GLY A 524 -6.72 27.41 19.19
CA GLY A 524 -5.81 27.62 20.31
C GLY A 524 -4.49 26.88 20.13
N VAL A 525 -3.39 27.55 20.47
CA VAL A 525 -2.01 27.00 20.45
C VAL A 525 -1.37 27.10 21.83
N TYR A 526 -0.38 26.25 22.11
CA TYR A 526 0.33 26.19 23.40
C TYR A 526 -0.65 26.14 24.60
N THR A 527 -0.58 27.07 25.55
CA THR A 527 -1.52 27.12 26.69
C THR A 527 -2.98 27.19 26.26
N ASN A 528 -3.26 27.82 25.11
CA ASN A 528 -4.62 27.98 24.61
C ASN A 528 -5.13 26.76 23.82
N SER A 529 -4.30 25.76 23.53
CA SER A 529 -4.79 24.51 22.92
C SER A 529 -5.75 23.76 23.84
N GLY A 530 -5.63 23.98 25.16
CA GLY A 530 -6.53 23.40 26.15
C GLY A 530 -6.47 21.87 26.23
N GLN A 531 -7.55 21.28 26.74
CA GLN A 531 -7.76 19.84 26.79
C GLN A 531 -8.88 19.44 25.82
N SER A 532 -8.85 18.18 25.40
CA SER A 532 -9.77 17.59 24.42
C SER A 532 -11.10 17.16 25.05
N GLY A 533 -12.21 17.40 24.35
CA GLY A 533 -13.56 17.00 24.75
C GLY A 533 -13.94 15.56 24.39
N TYR A 534 -13.16 14.85 23.57
CA TYR A 534 -13.52 13.52 23.05
C TYR A 534 -13.64 12.44 24.14
N THR A 535 -12.91 12.58 25.25
CA THR A 535 -12.81 11.59 26.35
C THR A 535 -13.58 11.99 27.61
N VAL A 536 -14.48 12.98 27.52
CA VAL A 536 -15.37 13.38 28.61
C VAL A 536 -16.82 13.29 28.15
N ALA A 537 -17.75 13.14 29.09
CA ALA A 537 -19.17 13.12 28.79
C ALA A 537 -19.62 14.43 28.11
N GLU A 538 -20.71 14.35 27.36
CA GLU A 538 -21.36 15.54 26.80
C GLU A 538 -21.64 16.56 27.92
N ASP A 539 -21.50 17.85 27.60
CA ASP A 539 -21.61 18.99 28.53
C ASP A 539 -20.60 19.06 29.70
N SER A 540 -19.67 18.10 29.82
CA SER A 540 -18.56 18.21 30.76
C SER A 540 -17.44 19.10 30.24
N LEU A 541 -16.77 19.81 31.15
CA LEU A 541 -15.54 20.52 30.82
C LEU A 541 -14.44 19.51 30.44
N PRO A 542 -13.58 19.81 29.44
CA PRO A 542 -12.48 18.91 29.05
C PRO A 542 -11.51 18.54 30.17
N ASN A 543 -11.37 19.41 31.19
CA ASN A 543 -10.53 19.17 32.36
C ASN A 543 -11.15 18.24 33.40
N ASN A 544 -12.36 17.72 33.17
CA ASN A 544 -12.97 16.70 34.03
C ASN A 544 -12.08 15.46 34.05
N GLN A 545 -11.63 15.05 35.23
CA GLN A 545 -10.69 13.94 35.41
C GLN A 545 -11.37 12.58 35.57
N THR A 546 -12.71 12.54 35.62
CA THR A 546 -13.46 11.29 35.73
C THR A 546 -13.30 10.46 34.46
N LEU A 547 -13.03 9.17 34.63
CA LEU A 547 -13.05 8.21 33.53
C LEU A 547 -14.49 8.05 33.02
N ALA A 548 -14.69 8.31 31.74
CA ALA A 548 -15.94 8.06 31.05
C ALA A 548 -15.70 7.00 29.98
N ILE A 549 -16.64 6.07 29.84
CA ILE A 549 -16.62 5.01 28.83
C ILE A 549 -17.84 5.23 27.95
N GLY A 550 -17.61 5.45 26.66
CA GLY A 550 -18.66 5.63 25.66
C GLY A 550 -19.42 4.34 25.38
N ALA A 551 -20.51 4.44 24.62
CA ALA A 551 -21.33 3.29 24.23
C ALA A 551 -20.54 2.24 23.41
N GLN A 552 -19.47 2.67 22.72
CA GLN A 552 -18.61 1.81 21.91
C GLN A 552 -17.45 1.18 22.71
N GLY A 553 -17.38 1.46 24.02
CA GLY A 553 -16.39 0.86 24.93
C GLY A 553 -15.19 1.76 25.23
N PRO A 554 -14.21 1.24 25.99
CA PRO A 554 -13.16 2.06 26.62
C PRO A 554 -12.02 2.47 25.68
N ASN A 555 -11.99 1.97 24.44
CA ASN A 555 -10.94 2.26 23.45
C ASN A 555 -11.48 3.12 22.29
N PHE A 556 -12.61 3.79 22.51
CA PHE A 556 -13.22 4.70 21.56
C PHE A 556 -13.61 6.01 22.26
N PRO A 557 -13.73 7.13 21.53
CA PRO A 557 -14.22 8.38 22.07
C PRO A 557 -15.58 8.23 22.75
N VAL A 558 -15.79 9.01 23.81
CA VAL A 558 -17.10 9.13 24.47
C VAL A 558 -18.08 9.91 23.59
N GLN A 559 -17.56 10.83 22.77
CA GLN A 559 -18.30 11.62 21.80
C GLN A 559 -17.41 11.93 20.59
N TRP A 560 -18.01 12.08 19.42
CA TRP A 560 -17.30 12.28 18.14
C TRP A 560 -17.33 13.72 17.61
N ASN A 561 -18.15 14.59 18.19
CA ASN A 561 -18.29 15.98 17.76
C ASN A 561 -18.26 16.95 18.96
N PRO A 562 -17.18 16.94 19.78
CA PRO A 562 -17.10 17.79 20.97
C PRO A 562 -16.95 19.28 20.62
N ARG A 563 -17.30 20.16 21.57
CA ARG A 563 -17.02 21.60 21.46
C ARG A 563 -15.52 21.89 21.34
N TYR A 564 -14.72 21.24 22.20
CA TYR A 564 -13.27 21.41 22.26
C TYR A 564 -12.61 20.24 21.53
N ALA A 565 -12.49 20.38 20.21
CA ALA A 565 -11.92 19.37 19.33
C ALA A 565 -10.41 19.56 19.15
N PHE A 566 -9.73 18.58 18.55
CA PHE A 566 -8.36 18.80 18.08
C PHE A 566 -8.41 19.77 16.89
N ALA A 567 -7.39 20.62 16.76
CA ALA A 567 -7.14 21.35 15.52
C ALA A 567 -6.06 20.60 14.75
N ALA A 568 -6.44 19.97 13.64
CA ALA A 568 -5.56 19.18 12.80
C ALA A 568 -5.45 19.76 11.40
N GLY A 569 -4.40 19.38 10.68
CA GLY A 569 -4.17 19.83 9.31
C GLY A 569 -3.45 18.79 8.49
N PHE A 570 -3.46 19.03 7.19
CA PHE A 570 -2.95 18.13 6.20
C PHE A 570 -2.05 18.94 5.27
N GLY A 571 -0.74 18.69 5.27
CA GLY A 571 0.22 19.55 4.57
C GLY A 571 0.16 19.50 3.04
N ALA A 572 -0.46 18.46 2.48
CA ALA A 572 -0.58 18.20 1.05
C ALA A 572 -2.06 18.16 0.63
N ASN A 573 -2.77 19.28 0.77
CA ASN A 573 -4.23 19.38 0.64
C ASN A 573 -4.66 20.35 -0.48
N PRO A 574 -5.89 20.21 -1.01
CA PRO A 574 -6.51 21.20 -1.89
C PRO A 574 -7.03 22.39 -1.08
N ASP A 575 -7.46 23.44 -1.79
CA ASP A 575 -8.29 24.49 -1.19
C ASP A 575 -9.55 23.87 -0.57
N HIS A 576 -9.87 24.19 0.68
CA HIS A 576 -11.04 23.65 1.38
C HIS A 576 -11.55 24.58 2.50
N ARG A 577 -12.65 24.20 3.16
CA ARG A 577 -13.13 24.86 4.38
C ARG A 577 -12.94 23.99 5.61
N GLU A 578 -12.61 24.59 6.75
CA GLU A 578 -12.42 23.84 7.99
C GLU A 578 -13.31 24.34 9.13
N THR A 579 -13.93 23.39 9.84
CA THR A 579 -14.79 23.60 11.01
C THR A 579 -14.31 22.83 12.25
N TYR A 580 -13.45 21.82 12.07
CA TYR A 580 -13.03 20.84 13.09
C TYR A 580 -14.20 20.05 13.69
N THR A 581 -15.24 19.83 12.89
CA THR A 581 -16.44 19.07 13.28
C THR A 581 -16.65 17.90 12.35
N LEU A 582 -17.12 16.78 12.89
CA LEU A 582 -17.54 15.63 12.10
C LEU A 582 -18.68 16.00 11.12
N ASN A 583 -18.51 15.66 9.85
CA ASN A 583 -19.61 15.72 8.88
C ASN A 583 -20.60 14.57 9.16
N LEU A 584 -21.85 14.89 9.51
CA LEU A 584 -22.85 13.89 9.89
C LEU A 584 -23.45 13.13 8.69
N ASN A 585 -23.35 13.67 7.48
CA ASN A 585 -24.04 13.13 6.30
C ASN A 585 -23.15 12.20 5.44
N GLY A 586 -21.98 11.82 5.93
CA GLY A 586 -21.02 10.96 5.24
C GLY A 586 -19.64 11.61 5.09
N PRO A 587 -18.74 10.98 4.30
CA PRO A 587 -17.42 11.52 4.02
C PRO A 587 -17.48 12.94 3.44
N ARG A 588 -16.45 13.72 3.74
CA ARG A 588 -16.27 15.06 3.17
C ARG A 588 -16.01 15.03 1.66
N VAL A 589 -16.27 16.16 1.02
CA VAL A 589 -15.91 16.43 -0.38
C VAL A 589 -15.26 17.81 -0.41
N PRO A 590 -13.96 17.93 -0.08
CA PRO A 590 -13.34 19.21 0.26
C PRO A 590 -13.29 20.18 -0.92
N ALA A 591 -13.10 19.66 -2.13
CA ALA A 591 -13.03 20.43 -3.37
C ALA A 591 -13.81 19.76 -4.51
N VAL A 592 -14.21 20.55 -5.51
CA VAL A 592 -15.01 20.11 -6.67
C VAL A 592 -14.50 20.73 -7.95
N SER A 593 -14.77 20.06 -9.08
CA SER A 593 -14.44 20.58 -10.41
C SER A 593 -15.33 21.76 -10.80
N SER A 594 -14.73 22.75 -11.46
CA SER A 594 -15.38 23.92 -12.04
C SER A 594 -14.73 24.31 -13.38
N PRO A 595 -15.31 25.24 -14.15
CA PRO A 595 -14.68 25.77 -15.37
C PRO A 595 -13.30 26.40 -15.13
N ASP A 596 -13.04 26.91 -13.92
CA ASP A 596 -11.79 27.56 -13.52
C ASP A 596 -10.80 26.57 -12.86
N GLY A 597 -11.07 25.25 -12.94
CA GLY A 597 -10.27 24.21 -12.30
C GLY A 597 -10.91 23.67 -11.03
N ILE A 598 -10.12 23.03 -10.17
CA ILE A 598 -10.59 22.54 -8.88
C ILE A 598 -10.73 23.72 -7.91
N ILE A 599 -11.90 23.84 -7.29
CA ILE A 599 -12.21 24.91 -6.32
C ILE A 599 -12.75 24.32 -5.01
N VAL A 600 -12.70 25.11 -3.94
CA VAL A 600 -13.37 24.80 -2.67
C VAL A 600 -14.83 24.40 -2.91
N ASN A 601 -15.26 23.27 -2.34
CA ASN A 601 -16.65 22.89 -2.38
C ASN A 601 -17.49 23.81 -1.47
N PRO A 602 -18.43 24.62 -2.00
CA PRO A 602 -19.23 25.51 -1.17
C PRO A 602 -20.21 24.78 -0.23
N ALA A 603 -20.53 23.51 -0.52
CA ALA A 603 -21.40 22.69 0.31
C ALA A 603 -20.65 22.00 1.46
N ASP A 604 -19.35 21.72 1.30
CA ASP A 604 -18.52 21.12 2.34
C ASP A 604 -18.17 22.18 3.38
N ASN A 605 -18.47 21.89 4.65
CA ASN A 605 -18.12 22.76 5.78
C ASN A 605 -18.47 24.25 5.52
N ALA A 606 -19.69 24.54 5.08
CA ALA A 606 -20.12 25.89 4.68
C ALA A 606 -19.88 26.96 5.77
N ASN A 607 -19.93 26.57 7.05
CA ASN A 607 -19.68 27.45 8.20
C ASN A 607 -18.20 27.57 8.57
N GLY A 608 -17.31 26.83 7.91
CA GLY A 608 -15.86 26.86 8.13
C GLY A 608 -15.18 28.13 7.60
N PHE A 609 -13.89 28.24 7.88
CA PHE A 609 -13.02 29.24 7.23
C PHE A 609 -12.24 28.58 6.10
N THR A 610 -11.88 29.37 5.09
CA THR A 610 -11.11 28.87 3.94
C THR A 610 -9.66 28.60 4.34
N VAL A 611 -9.16 27.43 3.94
CA VAL A 611 -7.75 27.03 4.01
C VAL A 611 -7.24 26.90 2.58
N GLN A 612 -6.19 27.65 2.26
CA GLN A 612 -5.53 27.53 0.96
C GLN A 612 -4.74 26.23 0.91
N GLY A 613 -4.86 25.53 -0.22
CA GLY A 613 -4.14 24.33 -0.55
C GLY A 613 -2.69 24.58 -0.92
N THR A 614 -1.92 23.50 -0.92
CA THR A 614 -0.51 23.45 -1.32
C THR A 614 -0.28 22.60 -2.56
N LEU A 615 -1.32 21.88 -3.00
CA LEU A 615 -1.29 21.03 -4.18
C LEU A 615 -1.51 21.81 -5.47
N ASP A 616 -1.21 21.13 -6.58
CA ASP A 616 -1.61 21.58 -7.90
C ASP A 616 -3.14 21.78 -7.97
N THR A 617 -3.56 22.78 -8.74
CA THR A 617 -4.96 23.14 -8.96
C THR A 617 -5.80 22.08 -9.70
N THR A 618 -5.21 20.95 -10.08
CA THR A 618 -5.92 19.76 -10.59
C THR A 618 -6.29 18.75 -9.50
N GLU A 619 -5.71 18.86 -8.30
CA GLU A 619 -5.97 17.92 -7.21
C GLU A 619 -7.17 18.37 -6.37
N SER A 620 -8.13 17.46 -6.17
CA SER A 620 -9.37 17.73 -5.42
C SER A 620 -9.41 17.13 -4.03
N GLN A 621 -8.34 16.45 -3.64
CA GLN A 621 -8.22 15.70 -2.40
C GLN A 621 -6.77 15.81 -1.90
N GLY A 622 -6.54 15.51 -0.62
CA GLY A 622 -5.19 15.39 -0.09
C GLY A 622 -4.44 14.25 -0.80
N VAL A 623 -3.12 14.24 -0.70
CA VAL A 623 -2.27 13.17 -1.28
C VAL A 623 -1.30 12.61 -0.25
N HIS A 624 -0.66 11.48 -0.57
CA HIS A 624 0.32 10.84 0.30
C HIS A 624 1.55 11.74 0.55
N SER A 625 2.39 11.33 1.49
CA SER A 625 3.58 12.06 1.93
C SER A 625 4.78 11.13 2.15
N LEU A 626 5.98 11.72 2.21
CA LEU A 626 7.27 11.01 2.34
C LEU A 626 7.53 10.46 3.76
N THR A 627 6.66 10.69 4.74
CA THR A 627 6.96 10.29 6.12
C THR A 627 7.25 8.80 6.22
N ASP A 628 8.32 8.46 6.94
CA ASP A 628 8.54 7.09 7.39
C ASP A 628 7.34 6.66 8.23
N VAL A 629 6.96 5.39 8.12
CA VAL A 629 5.81 4.83 8.85
C VAL A 629 6.26 3.81 9.87
N SER A 630 5.57 3.76 10.99
CA SER A 630 5.92 2.89 12.12
C SER A 630 5.59 1.44 11.83
N VAL A 631 6.43 0.54 12.37
CA VAL A 631 6.24 -0.91 12.32
C VAL A 631 6.22 -1.44 13.74
N PHE A 632 5.14 -2.10 14.12
CA PHE A 632 4.99 -2.77 15.41
C PHE A 632 5.00 -4.29 15.21
N ALA A 633 5.67 -5.04 16.08
CA ALA A 633 5.73 -6.51 15.91
C ALA A 633 5.81 -7.29 17.24
N ASN A 634 5.10 -8.43 17.26
CA ASN A 634 5.07 -9.42 18.35
C ASN A 634 5.26 -10.85 17.85
N GLY A 635 5.65 -11.75 18.76
CA GLY A 635 5.77 -13.18 18.47
C GLY A 635 7.13 -13.57 17.87
N PRO A 636 7.28 -14.81 17.37
CA PRO A 636 8.57 -15.34 16.95
C PRO A 636 9.22 -14.57 15.79
N GLY A 637 10.44 -14.08 15.99
CA GLY A 637 11.19 -13.31 14.98
C GLY A 637 10.89 -11.81 14.96
N SER A 638 10.00 -11.34 15.84
CA SER A 638 9.60 -9.92 15.92
C SER A 638 10.74 -8.97 16.33
N GLU A 639 11.79 -9.48 16.98
CA GLU A 639 12.98 -8.70 17.35
C GLU A 639 13.68 -8.06 16.14
N ALA A 640 13.49 -8.64 14.95
CA ALA A 640 14.07 -8.14 13.71
C ALA A 640 13.46 -6.80 13.26
N PHE A 641 12.29 -6.40 13.76
CA PHE A 641 11.57 -5.20 13.33
C PHE A 641 11.93 -3.95 14.15
N ARG A 642 13.05 -3.94 14.87
CA ARG A 642 13.58 -2.76 15.57
C ARG A 642 14.43 -1.88 14.64
N GLY A 643 14.42 -0.58 14.89
CA GLY A 643 15.25 0.41 14.16
C GLY A 643 14.55 1.01 12.95
N VAL A 644 15.34 1.58 12.02
CA VAL A 644 14.85 2.20 10.78
C VAL A 644 15.44 1.44 9.60
N TYR A 645 14.60 1.05 8.63
CA TYR A 645 14.99 0.20 7.50
C TYR A 645 14.16 0.50 6.24
N ASN A 646 14.50 -0.10 5.11
CA ASN A 646 13.70 0.08 3.89
C ASN A 646 12.41 -0.73 3.96
N SER A 647 11.35 -0.28 3.28
CA SER A 647 10.09 -1.04 3.18
C SER A 647 10.29 -2.48 2.71
N VAL A 648 11.24 -2.70 1.78
CA VAL A 648 11.58 -4.02 1.26
C VAL A 648 12.13 -4.98 2.30
N ASP A 649 12.69 -4.48 3.41
CA ASP A 649 13.22 -5.33 4.48
C ASP A 649 12.12 -6.04 5.26
N ILE A 650 10.87 -5.56 5.22
CA ILE A 650 9.73 -6.24 5.85
C ILE A 650 9.52 -7.63 5.22
N PHE A 651 9.58 -7.72 3.89
CA PHE A 651 9.53 -9.00 3.17
C PHE A 651 10.59 -9.98 3.68
N PHE A 652 11.85 -9.54 3.77
CA PHE A 652 12.96 -10.39 4.18
C PHE A 652 12.84 -10.83 5.65
N LYS A 653 12.45 -9.92 6.55
CA LYS A 653 12.25 -10.25 7.97
C LYS A 653 11.14 -11.28 8.16
N ILE A 654 10.02 -11.16 7.43
CA ILE A 654 8.94 -12.15 7.42
C ILE A 654 9.43 -13.48 6.82
N ALA A 655 10.12 -13.43 5.68
CA ALA A 655 10.65 -14.62 5.01
C ALA A 655 11.64 -15.38 5.90
N ASP A 656 12.47 -14.68 6.67
CA ASP A 656 13.40 -15.28 7.63
C ASP A 656 12.68 -15.92 8.81
N ALA A 657 11.65 -15.26 9.37
CA ALA A 657 10.84 -15.85 10.43
C ALA A 657 10.16 -17.16 9.99
N LEU A 658 9.78 -17.25 8.71
CA LEU A 658 9.21 -18.43 8.08
C LEU A 658 10.24 -19.42 7.51
N ALA A 659 11.53 -19.04 7.48
CA ALA A 659 12.63 -19.75 6.81
C ALA A 659 12.33 -20.11 5.33
N LEU A 660 11.74 -19.17 4.57
CA LEU A 660 11.32 -19.41 3.18
C LEU A 660 12.48 -19.52 2.19
N GLY A 661 13.65 -18.98 2.53
CA GLY A 661 14.84 -19.05 1.68
C GLY A 661 15.65 -20.33 1.85
N ARG A 662 15.24 -21.26 2.73
CA ARG A 662 15.94 -22.53 2.91
C ARG A 662 15.95 -23.34 1.61
N THR A 663 17.12 -23.72 1.16
CA THR A 663 17.28 -24.69 0.07
C THR A 663 17.23 -26.09 0.69
N ASN A 664 16.28 -26.92 0.25
CA ASN A 664 16.22 -28.34 0.66
C ASN A 664 17.46 -29.11 0.22
#